data_AF-A0A560LUF0-F1
#
_entry.id   AF-A0A560LUF0-F1
#
_cell.length_a   1.000
_cell.length_b   1.000
_cell.length_c   1.000
_cell.angle_alpha   90.00
_cell.angle_beta   90.00
_cell.angle_gamma   90.00
#
_symmetry.space_group_name_H-M   'P 1'
#
loop_
_entity.id
_entity.type
_entity.pdbx_description
1 polymer ?
#
loop_
_entity_poly.entity_id
_entity_poly.type
_entity_poly.pdbx_seq_one_letter_code
_entity_poly.pdbx_strand_id
1 'polypeptide(L)'
;MPISKDDVSYGYRYLLGKLPENNDRTAGQFLLLAWALIVFSFSTGAWAQSASTVQTNAALQSTSISGLAVGTTIVRSGFYAAGDGGAATYTLSASNCTGPDNGAKVQPSSGTGCWMLQPSTITDIRIWGAQNNNSTDIGQYVQKAYDANVGCIFIPAGIWLWSSAVTMSAQTPCFRGAGWNEAVSAGSLSSTNMLGTWIHRSSTSFTPATISGLAGQGGTPSFSYIAFYDDQPAIGTGPWTPNAYPYFFVLNNNGRVDFDNIMFYNTTHCISVFNSARGHITNIYGQPQGTCLSFDHMHDISTLKDIQFWPFWSGASVVAAFDQTVDPIVYARSDSPFIDDIFTLSYHSALAFTQSNEGTTTGAQIGSVSADATLYGIWIKPDATGVQLQIANLRGSGQAFPGTGSQPGSGTYRDSGTSTQVSIGNIDCFYAGGSCISVLGSGSLQFGNGVLWNYNNDNNGSAAINAGASGFISGANPPSIANVTHPAPVIPTTSAGGIYELRGVRQYWTPGVVGSGESGTVTYSSRVGTFWYDGSQVTITFYINGTTSSGLSGSLFINGLPFTDNELPDQHAFCTISSMAGITLSPSFNILSGVVASGLNQILLVQSGSGQATIPAPTTIVTGGSGSFVLGGSCTFASGQ
;
A
#
# COMPACT_ATOMS: atom_id res chain seq x y z
N MET A 1 -8.10 21.36 24.64
CA MET A 1 -6.99 22.32 24.41
C MET A 1 -7.55 23.44 23.53
N PRO A 2 -7.42 24.73 23.89
CA PRO A 2 -8.04 25.79 23.10
C PRO A 2 -7.13 26.18 21.93
N ILE A 3 -7.75 26.26 20.76
CA ILE A 3 -7.20 26.66 19.47
C ILE A 3 -7.02 28.19 19.46
N SER A 4 -5.81 28.67 19.18
CA SER A 4 -5.57 30.08 18.86
C SER A 4 -5.85 30.32 17.38
N LYS A 5 -6.76 31.26 17.12
CA LYS A 5 -6.87 32.00 15.85
C LYS A 5 -5.54 32.70 15.60
N ASP A 6 -4.94 32.44 14.45
CA ASP A 6 -4.25 33.40 13.58
C ASP A 6 -3.65 32.62 12.40
N ASP A 7 -4.23 32.80 11.22
CA ASP A 7 -3.57 32.83 9.90
C ASP A 7 -4.62 32.63 8.79
N VAL A 8 -5.27 33.74 8.45
CA VAL A 8 -5.95 33.92 7.18
C VAL A 8 -4.98 34.68 6.29
N SER A 9 -4.58 34.09 5.16
CA SER A 9 -4.17 34.74 3.87
C SER A 9 -2.89 34.18 3.24
N TYR A 10 -3.00 33.07 2.50
CA TYR A 10 -2.11 32.70 1.38
C TYR A 10 -2.97 31.93 0.38
N GLY A 11 -2.96 32.12 -0.95
CA GLY A 11 -2.30 33.08 -1.79
C GLY A 11 -2.88 32.95 -3.21
N TYR A 12 -3.21 34.08 -3.84
CA TYR A 12 -3.46 34.18 -5.27
C TYR A 12 -2.56 35.29 -5.79
N ARG A 13 -1.53 34.94 -6.57
CA ARG A 13 -0.82 35.82 -7.52
C ARG A 13 0.26 35.02 -8.25
N TYR A 14 -0.05 34.60 -9.47
CA TYR A 14 0.93 34.34 -10.51
C TYR A 14 0.46 35.08 -11.77
N LEU A 15 1.44 35.56 -12.55
CA LEU A 15 1.37 36.36 -13.78
C LEU A 15 1.32 37.88 -13.58
N LEU A 16 2.50 38.50 -13.63
CA LEU A 16 2.84 39.47 -14.69
C LEU A 16 4.34 39.76 -14.63
N GLY A 17 5.01 39.48 -15.75
CA GLY A 17 6.44 39.69 -15.95
C GLY A 17 6.79 41.19 -16.05
N LYS A 18 7.97 41.50 -15.53
CA LYS A 18 8.65 42.80 -15.54
C LYS A 18 8.78 43.38 -16.97
N LEU A 19 8.42 44.65 -17.12
CA LEU A 19 9.00 45.56 -18.12
C LEU A 19 9.88 46.58 -17.38
N PRO A 20 11.05 46.98 -17.91
CA PRO A 20 11.83 48.05 -17.32
C PRO A 20 11.35 49.41 -17.83
N GLU A 21 10.96 50.27 -16.90
CA GLU A 21 10.91 51.72 -17.09
C GLU A 21 12.34 52.28 -17.16
N ASN A 22 12.62 53.10 -18.16
CA ASN A 22 13.57 54.19 -18.04
C ASN A 22 13.08 55.37 -18.88
N ASN A 23 12.62 56.39 -18.16
CA ASN A 23 12.48 57.76 -18.64
C ASN A 23 13.88 58.35 -18.82
N ASP A 24 14.18 58.96 -19.97
CA ASP A 24 14.83 60.26 -19.90
C ASP A 24 14.58 61.17 -21.11
N ARG A 25 14.54 62.46 -20.78
CA ARG A 25 14.05 63.60 -21.56
C ARG A 25 15.04 64.01 -22.66
N THR A 26 14.54 64.60 -23.76
CA THR A 26 14.83 66.00 -24.15
C THR A 26 14.13 66.39 -25.45
N ALA A 27 13.67 67.64 -25.47
CA ALA A 27 13.04 68.30 -26.60
C ALA A 27 14.09 68.97 -27.50
N GLY A 28 13.79 69.08 -28.79
CA GLY A 28 14.33 70.16 -29.63
C GLY A 28 14.69 69.80 -31.07
N GLN A 29 14.08 70.56 -31.98
CA GLN A 29 14.61 71.04 -33.27
C GLN A 29 14.19 70.34 -34.57
N PHE A 30 13.39 71.12 -35.31
CA PHE A 30 13.22 71.19 -36.76
C PHE A 30 14.51 70.95 -37.57
N LEU A 31 14.42 70.20 -38.67
CA LEU A 31 14.79 70.69 -40.01
C LEU A 31 14.25 69.78 -41.14
N LEU A 32 13.79 70.43 -42.23
CA LEU A 32 13.38 69.85 -43.51
C LEU A 32 14.57 69.24 -44.31
N LEU A 33 14.27 68.23 -45.14
CA LEU A 33 14.74 67.94 -46.52
C LEU A 33 14.62 66.41 -46.75
N ALA A 34 13.67 65.89 -47.54
CA ALA A 34 13.54 65.87 -49.00
C ALA A 34 13.79 64.45 -49.58
N TRP A 35 12.76 63.95 -50.26
CA TRP A 35 12.77 63.08 -51.44
C TRP A 35 13.79 61.92 -51.53
N ALA A 36 13.30 60.69 -51.34
CA ALA A 36 13.64 59.54 -52.19
C ALA A 36 12.49 58.52 -52.17
N LEU A 37 11.64 58.59 -53.19
CA LEU A 37 10.61 57.60 -53.51
C LEU A 37 11.32 56.36 -54.09
N ILE A 38 11.53 55.32 -53.27
CA ILE A 38 11.82 53.98 -53.74
C ILE A 38 10.55 53.15 -53.55
N VAL A 39 9.91 52.86 -54.67
CA VAL A 39 8.77 51.95 -54.78
C VAL A 39 9.28 50.53 -54.51
N PHE A 40 9.09 50.04 -53.29
CA PHE A 40 8.98 48.61 -53.05
C PHE A 40 7.51 48.24 -53.15
N SER A 41 7.17 47.52 -54.22
CA SER A 41 5.88 46.85 -54.39
C SER A 41 5.72 45.80 -53.30
N PHE A 42 5.17 46.18 -52.15
CA PHE A 42 4.57 45.22 -51.23
C PHE A 42 3.31 44.69 -51.91
N SER A 43 3.29 43.40 -52.23
CA SER A 43 2.08 42.68 -52.58
C SER A 43 1.08 42.84 -51.43
N THR A 44 0.09 43.70 -51.63
CA THR A 44 -1.12 43.77 -50.80
C THR A 44 -1.92 42.50 -51.04
N GLY A 45 -1.71 41.48 -50.20
CA GLY A 45 -2.28 40.16 -50.43
C GLY A 45 -2.39 39.31 -49.17
N ALA A 46 -2.88 39.88 -48.07
CA ALA A 46 -3.51 39.14 -46.98
C ALA A 46 -4.17 40.14 -46.03
N TRP A 47 -5.33 40.69 -46.42
CA TRP A 47 -6.24 41.20 -45.41
C TRP A 47 -6.57 40.01 -44.52
N ALA A 48 -6.29 40.11 -43.21
CA ALA A 48 -6.71 39.12 -42.24
C ALA A 48 -8.25 39.02 -42.33
N GLN A 49 -8.72 38.03 -43.09
CA GLN A 49 -10.14 37.77 -43.24
C GLN A 49 -10.60 37.36 -41.85
N SER A 50 -11.39 38.22 -41.19
CA SER A 50 -11.99 37.91 -39.91
C SER A 50 -12.71 36.58 -40.05
N ALA A 51 -12.26 35.57 -39.29
CA ALA A 51 -12.82 34.23 -39.36
C ALA A 51 -14.34 34.31 -39.23
N SER A 52 -15.06 33.72 -40.19
CA SER A 52 -16.51 33.66 -40.11
C SER A 52 -16.89 32.90 -38.84
N THR A 53 -17.97 33.30 -38.18
CA THR A 53 -18.43 32.66 -36.94
C THR A 53 -19.81 32.06 -37.14
N VAL A 54 -19.98 30.80 -36.75
CA VAL A 54 -21.26 30.08 -36.76
C VAL A 54 -21.59 29.60 -35.35
N GLN A 55 -22.89 29.55 -35.01
CA GLN A 55 -23.30 29.34 -33.63
C GLN A 55 -23.20 27.88 -33.16
N THR A 56 -23.44 26.91 -34.04
CA THR A 56 -23.62 25.49 -33.69
C THR A 56 -22.93 24.55 -34.68
N ASN A 57 -22.83 23.27 -34.33
CA ASN A 57 -22.28 22.25 -35.24
C ASN A 57 -23.17 22.06 -36.48
N ALA A 58 -24.49 22.13 -36.31
CA ALA A 58 -25.44 22.09 -37.42
C ALA A 58 -25.26 23.30 -38.36
N ALA A 59 -25.01 24.49 -37.81
CA ALA A 59 -24.72 25.68 -38.61
C ALA A 59 -23.40 25.53 -39.39
N LEU A 60 -22.36 24.95 -38.77
CA LEU A 60 -21.09 24.63 -39.43
C LEU A 60 -21.28 23.64 -40.58
N GLN A 61 -22.04 22.56 -40.36
CA GLN A 61 -22.41 21.61 -41.40
C GLN A 61 -23.17 22.28 -42.55
N SER A 62 -24.08 23.22 -42.25
CA SER A 62 -24.87 23.93 -43.27
C SER A 62 -24.08 25.00 -44.06
N THR A 63 -22.86 25.33 -43.61
CA THR A 63 -22.05 26.37 -44.25
C THR A 63 -21.60 25.88 -45.62
N SER A 64 -22.03 26.57 -46.68
CA SER A 64 -21.57 26.25 -48.04
C SER A 64 -20.08 26.55 -48.17
N ILE A 65 -19.32 25.57 -48.63
CA ILE A 65 -17.88 25.73 -48.90
C ILE A 65 -17.58 25.98 -50.37
N SER A 66 -18.61 26.08 -51.22
CA SER A 66 -18.46 26.42 -52.64
C SER A 66 -17.82 27.79 -52.80
N GLY A 67 -16.62 27.83 -53.39
CA GLY A 67 -15.86 29.07 -53.60
C GLY A 67 -15.00 29.51 -52.42
N LEU A 68 -15.00 28.77 -51.30
CA LEU A 68 -14.03 29.00 -50.23
C LEU A 68 -12.68 28.38 -50.61
N ALA A 69 -11.59 29.08 -50.31
CA ALA A 69 -10.24 28.55 -50.52
C ALA A 69 -9.93 27.49 -49.45
N VAL A 70 -9.18 26.46 -49.82
CA VAL A 70 -8.55 25.55 -48.85
C VAL A 70 -7.71 26.37 -47.87
N GLY A 71 -7.78 26.06 -46.58
CA GLY A 71 -7.16 26.87 -45.54
C GLY A 71 -8.06 27.96 -44.95
N THR A 72 -9.26 28.19 -45.51
CA THR A 72 -10.25 29.10 -44.90
C THR A 72 -10.54 28.66 -43.47
N THR A 73 -10.56 29.60 -42.53
CA THR A 73 -10.87 29.34 -41.12
C THR A 73 -12.27 29.81 -40.75
N ILE A 74 -12.92 29.04 -39.88
CA ILE A 74 -14.24 29.34 -39.35
C ILE A 74 -14.27 29.00 -37.86
N VAL A 75 -14.94 29.84 -37.07
CA VAL A 75 -15.11 29.62 -35.63
C VAL A 75 -16.53 29.14 -35.38
N ARG A 76 -16.66 28.02 -34.66
CA ARG A 76 -17.93 27.56 -34.10
C ARG A 76 -18.01 28.04 -32.65
N SER A 77 -19.07 28.74 -32.27
CA SER A 77 -19.23 29.29 -30.90
C SER A 77 -19.76 28.30 -29.86
N GLY A 78 -20.20 27.10 -30.28
CA GLY A 78 -20.66 26.02 -29.42
C GLY A 78 -21.11 24.79 -30.22
N PHE A 79 -21.32 23.64 -29.58
CA PHE A 79 -21.71 22.42 -30.30
C PHE A 79 -23.21 22.41 -30.62
N TYR A 80 -24.06 22.56 -29.60
CA TYR A 80 -25.51 22.61 -29.70
C TYR A 80 -26.04 24.05 -29.70
N ALA A 81 -25.42 24.94 -28.92
CA ALA A 81 -25.78 26.34 -28.82
C ALA A 81 -24.54 27.20 -28.56
N ALA A 82 -24.55 28.46 -29.03
CA ALA A 82 -23.45 29.37 -28.76
C ALA A 82 -23.23 29.52 -27.25
N GLY A 83 -21.98 29.34 -26.79
CA GLY A 83 -21.62 29.45 -25.37
C GLY A 83 -21.77 28.18 -24.54
N ASP A 84 -22.17 27.04 -25.11
CA ASP A 84 -22.21 25.75 -24.38
C ASP A 84 -20.82 25.18 -24.04
N GLY A 85 -19.75 25.84 -24.53
CA GLY A 85 -18.35 25.48 -24.33
C GLY A 85 -17.78 24.53 -25.39
N GLY A 86 -18.59 24.06 -26.34
CA GLY A 86 -18.13 23.34 -27.53
C GLY A 86 -17.55 24.24 -28.62
N ALA A 87 -17.05 25.42 -28.26
CA ALA A 87 -16.47 26.37 -29.19
C ALA A 87 -15.15 25.84 -29.75
N ALA A 88 -14.94 26.00 -31.06
CA ALA A 88 -13.75 25.48 -31.74
C ALA A 88 -13.47 26.23 -33.04
N THR A 89 -12.21 26.30 -33.43
CA THR A 89 -11.79 26.82 -34.74
C THR A 89 -11.55 25.67 -35.70
N TYR A 90 -11.99 25.81 -36.94
CA TYR A 90 -11.83 24.81 -38.00
C TYR A 90 -11.12 25.41 -39.20
N THR A 91 -10.39 24.58 -39.93
CA THR A 91 -9.79 24.90 -41.24
C THR A 91 -10.37 24.02 -42.31
N LEU A 92 -10.73 24.60 -43.45
CA LEU A 92 -11.22 23.86 -44.60
C LEU A 92 -10.08 23.06 -45.25
N SER A 93 -10.22 21.74 -45.29
CA SER A 93 -9.42 20.81 -46.09
C SER A 93 -9.98 20.68 -47.51
N ALA A 94 -9.10 20.41 -48.47
CA ALA A 94 -9.47 20.11 -49.86
C ALA A 94 -10.22 18.78 -50.01
N SER A 95 -9.96 17.83 -49.11
CA SER A 95 -10.57 16.49 -49.13
C SER A 95 -11.86 16.45 -48.32
N ASN A 96 -12.84 15.66 -48.77
CA ASN A 96 -14.00 15.30 -47.97
C ASN A 96 -13.57 14.56 -46.70
N CYS A 97 -14.41 14.60 -45.67
CA CYS A 97 -14.13 13.90 -44.42
C CYS A 97 -14.10 12.39 -44.69
N THR A 98 -13.07 11.71 -44.19
CA THR A 98 -12.89 10.26 -44.38
C THR A 98 -13.75 9.41 -43.42
N GLY A 99 -14.85 9.96 -42.90
CA GLY A 99 -15.72 9.34 -41.91
C GLY A 99 -16.88 10.25 -41.50
N PRO A 100 -17.78 9.76 -40.63
CA PRO A 100 -18.88 10.56 -40.09
C PRO A 100 -18.38 11.72 -39.24
N ASP A 101 -19.25 12.71 -39.02
CA ASP A 101 -18.96 13.83 -38.12
C ASP A 101 -18.63 13.30 -36.72
N ASN A 102 -17.43 13.62 -36.27
CA ASN A 102 -16.93 13.28 -34.94
C ASN A 102 -16.48 14.52 -34.17
N GLY A 103 -17.02 15.72 -34.45
CA GLY A 103 -16.64 16.98 -33.82
C GLY A 103 -15.27 17.52 -34.25
N ALA A 104 -14.26 16.65 -34.44
CA ALA A 104 -12.95 17.02 -34.96
C ALA A 104 -12.92 17.16 -36.49
N LYS A 105 -13.80 16.44 -37.18
CA LYS A 105 -14.03 16.52 -38.62
C LYS A 105 -15.52 16.73 -38.86
N VAL A 106 -15.87 17.81 -39.54
CA VAL A 106 -17.27 18.17 -39.80
C VAL A 106 -17.47 18.28 -41.30
N GLN A 107 -18.31 17.41 -41.87
CA GLN A 107 -18.62 17.38 -43.30
C GLN A 107 -19.62 18.48 -43.65
N PRO A 108 -19.28 19.44 -44.52
CA PRO A 108 -20.24 20.42 -45.04
C PRO A 108 -21.33 19.75 -45.87
N SER A 109 -22.54 20.29 -45.85
CA SER A 109 -23.70 19.80 -46.59
C SER A 109 -23.64 20.11 -48.10
N SER A 110 -22.77 21.04 -48.51
CA SER A 110 -22.58 21.39 -49.93
C SER A 110 -21.11 21.72 -50.24
N GLY A 111 -20.62 21.21 -51.37
CA GLY A 111 -19.24 21.37 -51.86
C GLY A 111 -18.31 20.20 -51.53
N THR A 112 -17.04 20.30 -51.94
CA THR A 112 -16.00 19.28 -51.70
C THR A 112 -14.99 19.81 -50.69
N GLY A 113 -14.86 19.13 -49.56
CA GLY A 113 -13.96 19.51 -48.47
C GLY A 113 -14.44 19.01 -47.10
N CYS A 114 -13.64 19.29 -46.08
CA CYS A 114 -13.91 18.89 -44.69
C CYS A 114 -13.45 19.99 -43.75
N TRP A 115 -14.28 20.38 -42.79
CA TRP A 115 -13.85 21.26 -41.71
C TRP A 115 -13.03 20.43 -40.71
N MET A 116 -11.73 20.74 -40.64
CA MET A 116 -10.77 20.08 -39.75
C MET A 116 -10.56 20.95 -38.52
N LEU A 117 -10.79 20.39 -37.33
CA LEU A 117 -10.53 21.06 -36.06
C LEU A 117 -9.07 21.53 -36.01
N GLN A 118 -8.86 22.80 -35.66
CA GLN A 118 -7.58 23.32 -35.22
C GLN A 118 -7.49 23.11 -33.72
N PRO A 119 -6.78 22.07 -33.25
CA PRO A 119 -6.72 21.79 -31.83
C PRO A 119 -5.99 22.93 -31.10
N SER A 120 -6.51 23.28 -29.93
CA SER A 120 -5.74 24.10 -28.98
C SER A 120 -4.82 23.19 -28.18
N THR A 121 -3.96 23.76 -27.32
CA THR A 121 -3.08 22.97 -26.45
C THR A 121 -3.84 22.03 -25.51
N ILE A 122 -5.09 22.38 -25.16
CA ILE A 122 -5.98 21.58 -24.31
C ILE A 122 -7.40 21.68 -24.87
N THR A 123 -7.91 20.59 -25.44
CA THR A 123 -9.18 20.61 -26.18
C THR A 123 -10.36 20.18 -25.29
N ASP A 124 -11.42 20.97 -25.22
CA ASP A 124 -12.60 20.70 -24.37
C ASP A 124 -13.46 19.55 -24.93
N ILE A 125 -13.84 18.58 -24.09
CA ILE A 125 -14.65 17.42 -24.48
C ILE A 125 -16.02 17.80 -25.09
N ARG A 126 -16.53 19.00 -24.78
CA ARG A 126 -17.79 19.52 -25.34
C ARG A 126 -17.69 19.82 -26.83
N ILE A 127 -16.50 19.92 -27.40
CA ILE A 127 -16.29 20.04 -28.87
C ILE A 127 -16.87 18.84 -29.63
N TRP A 128 -16.99 17.69 -28.97
CA TRP A 128 -17.59 16.47 -29.51
C TRP A 128 -19.08 16.34 -29.23
N GLY A 129 -19.66 17.23 -28.43
CA GLY A 129 -21.06 17.19 -28.02
C GLY A 129 -21.31 16.57 -26.64
N ALA A 130 -20.28 16.36 -25.82
CA ALA A 130 -20.48 15.94 -24.43
C ALA A 130 -21.25 17.00 -23.63
N GLN A 131 -22.05 16.58 -22.65
CA GLN A 131 -22.82 17.46 -21.77
C GLN A 131 -22.65 17.03 -20.31
N ASN A 132 -22.49 18.00 -19.41
CA ASN A 132 -22.31 17.80 -17.96
C ASN A 132 -23.63 17.85 -17.19
N ASN A 133 -24.70 17.31 -17.76
CA ASN A 133 -26.06 17.36 -17.24
C ASN A 133 -26.45 16.11 -16.43
N ASN A 134 -25.50 15.21 -16.15
CA ASN A 134 -25.73 13.92 -15.50
C ASN A 134 -26.82 13.03 -16.15
N SER A 135 -27.13 13.24 -17.43
CA SER A 135 -28.13 12.46 -18.16
C SER A 135 -27.67 12.01 -19.54
N THR A 136 -26.75 12.76 -20.14
CA THR A 136 -26.17 12.43 -21.45
C THR A 136 -24.96 11.53 -21.24
N ASP A 137 -24.97 10.35 -21.85
CA ASP A 137 -23.83 9.43 -21.84
C ASP A 137 -22.59 10.04 -22.51
N ILE A 138 -21.51 10.18 -21.74
CA ILE A 138 -20.26 10.73 -22.22
C ILE A 138 -19.34 9.72 -22.88
N GLY A 139 -19.54 8.41 -22.70
CA GLY A 139 -18.59 7.41 -23.18
C GLY A 139 -18.36 7.47 -24.69
N GLN A 140 -19.43 7.67 -25.47
CA GLN A 140 -19.31 7.88 -26.93
C GLN A 140 -18.49 9.12 -27.31
N TYR A 141 -18.51 10.18 -26.50
CA TYR A 141 -17.78 11.41 -26.76
C TYR A 141 -16.33 11.31 -26.29
N VAL A 142 -16.06 10.56 -25.22
CA VAL A 142 -14.71 10.16 -24.82
C VAL A 142 -14.07 9.34 -25.94
N GLN A 143 -14.76 8.36 -26.53
CA GLN A 143 -14.24 7.58 -27.66
C GLN A 143 -13.94 8.48 -28.87
N LYS A 144 -14.86 9.37 -29.26
CA LYS A 144 -14.63 10.30 -30.38
C LYS A 144 -13.45 11.26 -30.14
N ALA A 145 -13.31 11.74 -28.90
CA ALA A 145 -12.21 12.64 -28.53
C ALA A 145 -10.86 11.91 -28.52
N TYR A 146 -10.85 10.68 -28.01
CA TYR A 146 -9.69 9.80 -28.08
C TYR A 146 -9.31 9.52 -29.55
N ASP A 147 -10.23 9.04 -30.38
CA ASP A 147 -9.98 8.69 -31.79
C ASP A 147 -9.52 9.90 -32.63
N ALA A 148 -9.88 11.12 -32.23
CA ALA A 148 -9.44 12.33 -32.90
C ALA A 148 -7.94 12.61 -32.72
N ASN A 149 -7.31 12.05 -31.67
CA ASN A 149 -5.88 12.17 -31.36
C ASN A 149 -5.36 13.62 -31.40
N VAL A 150 -6.07 14.52 -30.72
CA VAL A 150 -5.78 15.97 -30.71
C VAL A 150 -4.95 16.42 -29.51
N GLY A 151 -4.26 15.48 -28.86
CA GLY A 151 -3.57 15.70 -27.59
C GLY A 151 -4.48 15.54 -26.38
N CYS A 152 -4.23 16.30 -25.32
CA CYS A 152 -4.96 16.17 -24.07
C CYS A 152 -6.36 16.80 -24.12
N ILE A 153 -7.32 16.04 -23.61
CA ILE A 153 -8.73 16.41 -23.55
C ILE A 153 -9.05 16.96 -22.16
N PHE A 154 -9.63 18.15 -22.10
CA PHE A 154 -10.13 18.73 -20.86
C PHE A 154 -11.61 18.40 -20.67
N ILE A 155 -11.93 17.90 -19.48
CA ILE A 155 -13.28 17.66 -19.02
C ILE A 155 -13.60 18.74 -17.99
N PRO A 156 -14.38 19.77 -18.34
CA PRO A 156 -14.64 20.89 -17.44
C PRO A 156 -15.46 20.47 -16.21
N ALA A 157 -15.57 21.40 -15.26
CA ALA A 157 -16.35 21.17 -14.06
C ALA A 157 -17.83 20.83 -14.38
N GLY A 158 -18.38 19.89 -13.63
CA GLY A 158 -19.74 19.39 -13.76
C GLY A 158 -19.82 17.88 -13.49
N ILE A 159 -21.04 17.35 -13.62
CA ILE A 159 -21.34 15.93 -13.40
C ILE A 159 -21.61 15.28 -14.75
N TRP A 160 -20.80 14.28 -15.09
CA TRP A 160 -20.78 13.65 -16.40
C TRP A 160 -21.18 12.19 -16.27
N LEU A 161 -22.33 11.81 -16.83
CA LEU A 161 -22.78 10.43 -16.83
C LEU A 161 -21.97 9.62 -17.86
N TRP A 162 -21.26 8.60 -17.41
CA TRP A 162 -20.59 7.63 -18.28
C TRP A 162 -21.36 6.32 -18.20
N SER A 163 -22.02 5.92 -19.31
CA SER A 163 -22.86 4.71 -19.36
C SER A 163 -22.56 3.75 -20.52
N SER A 164 -21.53 4.02 -21.32
CA SER A 164 -21.04 3.13 -22.38
C SER A 164 -19.56 2.80 -22.26
N ALA A 165 -19.15 1.61 -22.71
CA ALA A 165 -17.74 1.22 -22.75
C ALA A 165 -16.93 2.00 -23.80
N VAL A 166 -15.66 2.26 -23.49
CA VAL A 166 -14.67 2.90 -24.35
C VAL A 166 -13.42 2.02 -24.45
N THR A 167 -12.88 1.90 -25.67
CA THR A 167 -11.65 1.16 -25.94
C THR A 167 -10.56 2.10 -26.41
N MET A 168 -9.41 2.05 -25.74
CA MET A 168 -8.26 2.92 -25.99
C MET A 168 -7.03 2.08 -26.33
N SER A 169 -6.75 1.91 -27.63
CA SER A 169 -5.61 1.08 -28.08
C SER A 169 -4.63 1.71 -29.08
N ALA A 170 -5.01 2.78 -29.77
CA ALA A 170 -4.15 3.45 -30.75
C ALA A 170 -3.07 4.39 -30.16
N GLN A 171 -3.28 5.01 -28.99
CA GLN A 171 -2.34 5.93 -28.36
C GLN A 171 -2.55 5.99 -26.84
N THR A 172 -1.58 6.50 -26.07
CA THR A 172 -1.78 6.76 -24.64
C THR A 172 -2.90 7.79 -24.46
N PRO A 173 -3.97 7.48 -23.70
CA PRO A 173 -5.03 8.45 -23.45
C PRO A 173 -4.50 9.64 -22.64
N CYS A 174 -5.09 10.81 -22.81
CA CYS A 174 -4.81 11.98 -21.97
C CYS A 174 -6.11 12.76 -21.70
N PHE A 175 -6.65 12.62 -20.50
CA PHE A 175 -7.86 13.29 -20.02
C PHE A 175 -7.56 14.01 -18.71
N ARG A 176 -7.92 15.28 -18.65
CA ARG A 176 -7.70 16.14 -17.48
C ARG A 176 -8.99 16.80 -17.05
N GLY A 177 -9.34 16.66 -15.78
CA GLY A 177 -10.47 17.37 -15.19
C GLY A 177 -10.10 18.74 -14.63
N ALA A 178 -11.09 19.40 -14.03
CA ALA A 178 -10.99 20.69 -13.35
C ALA A 178 -10.70 20.55 -11.84
N GLY A 179 -10.18 19.40 -11.41
CA GLY A 179 -10.03 19.04 -10.00
C GLY A 179 -11.36 18.55 -9.42
N TRP A 180 -11.42 18.45 -8.10
CA TRP A 180 -12.61 18.01 -7.36
C TRP A 180 -12.53 18.58 -5.94
N ASN A 181 -13.66 18.66 -5.24
CA ASN A 181 -13.70 19.04 -3.82
C ASN A 181 -13.89 17.82 -2.92
N GLU A 182 -13.24 17.86 -1.76
CA GLU A 182 -13.53 16.92 -0.68
C GLU A 182 -14.90 17.20 -0.04
N ALA A 183 -15.55 16.14 0.43
CA ALA A 183 -16.72 16.28 1.30
C ALA A 183 -16.27 16.86 2.65
N VAL A 184 -16.94 17.92 3.14
CA VAL A 184 -16.65 18.47 4.48
C VAL A 184 -17.07 17.50 5.60
N SER A 185 -17.95 16.55 5.28
CA SER A 185 -18.35 15.44 6.14
C SER A 185 -18.80 14.24 5.29
N ALA A 186 -18.54 13.02 5.75
CA ALA A 186 -19.01 11.81 5.07
C ALA A 186 -20.54 11.88 4.85
N GLY A 187 -20.97 11.66 3.61
CA GLY A 187 -22.38 11.65 3.19
C GLY A 187 -22.94 13.03 2.81
N SER A 188 -22.14 14.10 2.84
CA SER A 188 -22.62 15.46 2.55
C SER A 188 -22.52 15.90 1.10
N LEU A 189 -21.84 15.13 0.23
CA LEU A 189 -21.83 15.45 -1.20
C LEU A 189 -23.17 15.04 -1.80
N SER A 190 -23.92 16.06 -2.21
CA SER A 190 -25.06 15.95 -3.12
C SER A 190 -24.66 16.56 -4.45
N SER A 191 -25.44 16.30 -5.49
CA SER A 191 -25.21 16.86 -6.82
C SER A 191 -25.09 18.40 -6.84
N THR A 192 -25.61 19.11 -5.83
CA THR A 192 -25.48 20.57 -5.70
C THR A 192 -24.14 21.03 -5.15
N ASN A 193 -23.37 20.16 -4.49
CA ASN A 193 -22.13 20.51 -3.79
C ASN A 193 -20.89 19.78 -4.37
N MET A 194 -21.04 19.08 -5.50
CA MET A 194 -19.96 18.44 -6.24
C MET A 194 -19.31 19.47 -7.19
N LEU A 195 -18.23 20.09 -6.73
CA LEU A 195 -17.42 21.06 -7.46
C LEU A 195 -16.27 20.35 -8.20
N GLY A 196 -15.87 20.88 -9.35
CA GLY A 196 -14.86 20.25 -10.21
C GLY A 196 -15.48 19.20 -11.15
N THR A 197 -14.67 18.25 -11.61
CA THR A 197 -15.05 17.25 -12.61
C THR A 197 -15.42 15.93 -11.95
N TRP A 198 -16.70 15.57 -12.03
CA TRP A 198 -17.24 14.34 -11.46
C TRP A 198 -17.79 13.43 -12.55
N ILE A 199 -17.29 12.20 -12.62
CA ILE A 199 -17.77 11.17 -13.51
C ILE A 199 -18.69 10.23 -12.72
N HIS A 200 -19.92 10.12 -13.20
CA HIS A 200 -20.95 9.28 -12.63
C HIS A 200 -21.10 8.00 -13.45
N ARG A 201 -21.08 6.84 -12.80
CA ARG A 201 -21.47 5.56 -13.41
C ARG A 201 -22.71 4.99 -12.71
N SER A 202 -23.77 4.76 -13.50
CA SER A 202 -25.08 4.32 -13.00
C SER A 202 -25.45 2.88 -13.41
N SER A 203 -24.59 2.16 -14.13
CA SER A 203 -24.84 0.78 -14.55
C SER A 203 -23.63 -0.12 -14.31
N THR A 204 -23.90 -1.33 -13.79
CA THR A 204 -22.92 -2.38 -13.52
C THR A 204 -22.59 -3.23 -14.75
N SER A 205 -23.22 -2.98 -15.90
CA SER A 205 -23.19 -3.88 -17.06
C SER A 205 -21.99 -3.70 -18.00
N PHE A 206 -21.05 -2.79 -17.68
CA PHE A 206 -19.94 -2.45 -18.57
C PHE A 206 -18.72 -1.93 -17.82
N THR A 207 -17.55 -2.11 -18.43
CA THR A 207 -16.28 -1.47 -18.03
C THR A 207 -16.14 -0.15 -18.79
N PRO A 208 -16.07 1.01 -18.11
CA PRO A 208 -15.96 2.32 -18.76
C PRO A 208 -14.77 2.47 -19.68
N ALA A 209 -13.56 2.08 -19.25
CA ALA A 209 -12.34 2.24 -20.04
C ALA A 209 -11.51 0.96 -20.06
N THR A 210 -11.33 0.40 -21.26
CA THR A 210 -10.37 -0.68 -21.53
C THR A 210 -9.19 -0.13 -22.33
N ILE A 211 -8.00 -0.16 -21.73
CA ILE A 211 -6.76 0.40 -22.31
C ILE A 211 -5.83 -0.75 -22.66
N SER A 212 -5.57 -0.95 -23.95
CA SER A 212 -4.85 -2.15 -24.41
C SER A 212 -3.92 -1.89 -25.59
N GLY A 213 -2.97 -2.79 -25.85
CA GLY A 213 -2.17 -2.76 -27.09
C GLY A 213 -1.22 -1.57 -27.25
N LEU A 214 -1.06 -0.72 -26.23
CA LEU A 214 -0.11 0.38 -26.25
C LEU A 214 1.32 -0.17 -26.27
N ALA A 215 2.15 0.34 -27.19
CA ALA A 215 3.56 0.01 -27.31
C ALA A 215 4.41 1.27 -27.06
N GLY A 216 5.38 1.19 -26.15
CA GLY A 216 6.33 2.27 -25.86
C GLY A 216 6.25 2.83 -24.44
N GLN A 217 7.32 3.53 -24.03
CA GLN A 217 7.43 4.17 -22.71
C GLN A 217 6.82 5.58 -22.79
N GLY A 218 5.60 5.76 -22.29
CA GLY A 218 4.93 7.08 -22.18
C GLY A 218 5.42 7.90 -20.98
N GLY A 219 5.14 9.21 -20.97
CA GLY A 219 5.52 10.15 -19.90
C GLY A 219 4.55 11.33 -19.69
N THR A 220 3.29 11.19 -20.13
CA THR A 220 2.23 12.20 -19.93
C THR A 220 1.10 11.59 -19.10
N PRO A 221 0.59 12.30 -18.06
CA PRO A 221 -0.55 11.86 -17.26
C PRO A 221 -1.74 11.45 -18.14
N SER A 222 -2.21 10.21 -17.97
CA SER A 222 -3.28 9.68 -18.81
C SER A 222 -4.67 10.08 -18.32
N PHE A 223 -4.90 10.00 -17.01
CA PHE A 223 -6.10 10.52 -16.36
C PHE A 223 -5.69 11.32 -15.15
N SER A 224 -6.20 12.55 -15.02
CA SER A 224 -5.84 13.38 -13.88
C SER A 224 -6.89 14.43 -13.49
N TYR A 225 -6.91 14.80 -12.21
CA TYR A 225 -7.78 15.86 -11.66
C TYR A 225 -9.28 15.58 -11.84
N ILE A 226 -9.70 14.32 -11.68
CA ILE A 226 -11.08 13.84 -11.90
C ILE A 226 -11.55 13.04 -10.68
N ALA A 227 -12.81 13.17 -10.30
CA ALA A 227 -13.48 12.32 -9.33
C ALA A 227 -14.45 11.34 -10.01
N PHE A 228 -14.58 10.14 -9.48
CA PHE A 228 -15.45 9.06 -9.95
C PHE A 228 -16.37 8.62 -8.82
N TYR A 229 -17.62 8.32 -9.15
CA TYR A 229 -18.58 7.75 -8.20
C TYR A 229 -19.57 6.81 -8.90
N ASP A 230 -20.05 5.84 -8.12
CA ASP A 230 -21.00 4.82 -8.53
C ASP A 230 -22.35 5.04 -7.83
N ASP A 231 -23.45 4.69 -8.48
CA ASP A 231 -24.75 4.58 -7.81
C ASP A 231 -24.73 3.39 -6.85
N GLN A 232 -24.73 3.67 -5.55
CA GLN A 232 -24.71 2.65 -4.49
C GLN A 232 -26.10 2.47 -3.83
N PRO A 233 -26.39 1.31 -3.22
CA PRO A 233 -27.65 1.10 -2.50
C PRO A 233 -27.81 2.09 -1.35
N ALA A 234 -29.06 2.50 -1.09
CA ALA A 234 -29.39 3.37 0.03
C ALA A 234 -28.92 2.75 1.35
N ILE A 235 -28.36 3.59 2.23
CA ILE A 235 -27.86 3.16 3.54
C ILE A 235 -29.06 3.03 4.50
N GLY A 236 -29.36 1.80 4.89
CA GLY A 236 -30.39 1.47 5.88
C GLY A 236 -29.80 1.16 7.26
N THR A 237 -30.63 0.58 8.13
CA THR A 237 -30.22 0.11 9.48
C THR A 237 -29.68 -1.32 9.51
N GLY A 238 -29.86 -2.08 8.41
CA GLY A 238 -29.38 -3.45 8.28
C GLY A 238 -28.00 -3.55 7.64
N PRO A 239 -27.47 -4.77 7.45
CA PRO A 239 -26.23 -4.99 6.70
C PRO A 239 -26.30 -4.30 5.33
N TRP A 240 -25.21 -3.66 4.96
CA TRP A 240 -25.08 -2.95 3.70
C TRP A 240 -24.04 -3.66 2.82
N THR A 241 -24.24 -3.62 1.51
CA THR A 241 -23.34 -4.22 0.51
C THR A 241 -23.42 -3.36 -0.75
N PRO A 242 -22.30 -3.06 -1.40
CA PRO A 242 -22.28 -2.23 -2.59
C PRO A 242 -22.86 -2.96 -3.80
N ASN A 243 -23.23 -2.18 -4.81
CA ASN A 243 -23.48 -2.70 -6.14
C ASN A 243 -22.18 -3.24 -6.75
N ALA A 244 -22.24 -4.40 -7.41
CA ALA A 244 -21.08 -5.08 -7.98
C ALA A 244 -20.65 -4.47 -9.34
N TYR A 245 -20.19 -3.21 -9.33
CA TYR A 245 -19.62 -2.60 -10.53
C TYR A 245 -18.27 -3.24 -10.90
N PRO A 246 -17.96 -3.44 -12.19
CA PRO A 246 -16.63 -3.85 -12.61
C PRO A 246 -15.60 -2.74 -12.36
N TYR A 247 -14.32 -3.05 -12.56
CA TYR A 247 -13.26 -2.02 -12.57
C TYR A 247 -13.62 -0.87 -13.52
N PHE A 248 -13.36 0.36 -13.08
CA PHE A 248 -13.56 1.54 -13.92
C PHE A 248 -12.57 1.57 -15.08
N PHE A 249 -11.31 1.25 -14.78
CA PHE A 249 -10.21 1.14 -15.73
C PHE A 249 -9.67 -0.28 -15.74
N VAL A 250 -9.52 -0.86 -16.93
CA VAL A 250 -8.82 -2.13 -17.15
C VAL A 250 -7.66 -1.88 -18.09
N LEU A 251 -6.45 -2.13 -17.61
CA LEU A 251 -5.22 -2.00 -18.37
C LEU A 251 -4.74 -3.40 -18.76
N ASN A 252 -4.49 -3.59 -20.06
CA ASN A 252 -3.86 -4.78 -20.62
C ASN A 252 -2.92 -4.37 -21.77
N ASN A 253 -1.78 -3.79 -21.41
CA ASN A 253 -0.89 -3.14 -22.37
C ASN A 253 0.57 -3.14 -21.94
N ASN A 254 1.48 -3.23 -22.91
CA ASN A 254 2.93 -3.16 -22.68
C ASN A 254 3.46 -1.72 -22.51
N GLY A 255 2.57 -0.72 -22.48
CA GLY A 255 2.91 0.68 -22.32
C GLY A 255 2.86 1.14 -20.87
N ARG A 256 3.15 2.42 -20.68
CA ARG A 256 2.94 3.14 -19.42
C ARG A 256 1.65 3.95 -19.50
N VAL A 257 0.82 3.83 -18.47
CA VAL A 257 -0.40 4.63 -18.27
C VAL A 257 -0.33 5.26 -16.89
N ASP A 258 -0.53 6.57 -16.86
CA ASP A 258 -0.36 7.39 -15.66
C ASP A 258 -1.73 7.81 -15.10
N PHE A 259 -1.98 7.53 -13.83
CA PHE A 259 -3.13 8.03 -13.07
C PHE A 259 -2.62 8.98 -12.00
N ASP A 260 -3.13 10.21 -11.97
CA ASP A 260 -2.65 11.24 -11.04
C ASP A 260 -3.77 12.12 -10.49
N ASN A 261 -3.84 12.24 -9.17
CA ASN A 261 -4.77 13.13 -8.47
C ASN A 261 -6.24 12.81 -8.79
N ILE A 262 -6.64 11.59 -8.46
CA ILE A 262 -7.96 11.03 -8.75
C ILE A 262 -8.67 10.68 -7.46
N MET A 263 -9.96 11.01 -7.39
CA MET A 263 -10.86 10.60 -6.32
C MET A 263 -11.77 9.46 -6.77
N PHE A 264 -11.77 8.35 -6.05
CA PHE A 264 -12.70 7.23 -6.17
C PHE A 264 -13.67 7.26 -4.98
N TYR A 265 -14.70 8.11 -5.09
CA TYR A 265 -15.48 8.56 -3.93
C TYR A 265 -16.18 7.41 -3.19
N ASN A 266 -16.90 6.56 -3.93
CA ASN A 266 -17.62 5.40 -3.41
C ASN A 266 -17.63 4.23 -4.42
N THR A 267 -16.62 4.17 -5.30
CA THR A 267 -16.60 3.19 -6.39
C THR A 267 -16.31 1.79 -5.87
N THR A 268 -16.94 0.76 -6.45
CA THR A 268 -16.70 -0.63 -6.01
C THR A 268 -15.30 -1.12 -6.42
N HIS A 269 -14.92 -0.87 -7.68
CA HIS A 269 -13.62 -1.25 -8.24
C HIS A 269 -13.08 -0.09 -9.09
N CYS A 270 -11.79 0.22 -8.94
CA CYS A 270 -11.18 1.41 -9.54
C CYS A 270 -10.34 1.04 -10.77
N ILE A 271 -9.10 0.59 -10.57
CA ILE A 271 -8.11 0.32 -11.62
C ILE A 271 -7.63 -1.12 -11.48
N SER A 272 -7.83 -1.90 -12.54
CA SER A 272 -7.19 -3.21 -12.72
C SER A 272 -6.03 -3.07 -13.69
N VAL A 273 -4.84 -3.43 -13.24
CA VAL A 273 -3.63 -3.48 -14.04
C VAL A 273 -3.27 -4.95 -14.22
N PHE A 274 -3.52 -5.47 -15.43
CA PHE A 274 -3.29 -6.87 -15.78
C PHE A 274 -2.41 -6.97 -17.02
N ASN A 275 -1.38 -7.81 -17.03
CA ASN A 275 -0.52 -8.02 -18.20
C ASN A 275 -0.03 -6.66 -18.75
N SER A 276 0.50 -5.84 -17.83
CA SER A 276 0.99 -4.52 -18.17
C SER A 276 2.45 -4.36 -17.81
N ALA A 277 3.18 -3.62 -18.65
CA ALA A 277 4.59 -3.36 -18.38
C ALA A 277 4.74 -2.42 -17.19
N ARG A 278 4.05 -1.27 -17.17
CA ARG A 278 4.27 -0.24 -16.14
C ARG A 278 2.98 0.50 -15.77
N GLY A 279 2.38 0.10 -14.65
CA GLY A 279 1.33 0.91 -14.01
C GLY A 279 1.99 2.02 -13.19
N HIS A 280 1.57 3.27 -13.37
CA HIS A 280 2.05 4.40 -12.56
C HIS A 280 0.84 5.16 -12.00
N ILE A 281 0.60 4.96 -10.71
CA ILE A 281 -0.61 5.40 -10.03
C ILE A 281 -0.19 6.24 -8.82
N THR A 282 -0.53 7.54 -8.86
CA THR A 282 -0.14 8.51 -7.84
C THR A 282 -1.31 9.37 -7.38
N ASN A 283 -1.29 9.82 -6.12
CA ASN A 283 -2.29 10.74 -5.55
C ASN A 283 -3.73 10.21 -5.73
N ILE A 284 -4.01 9.03 -5.18
CA ILE A 284 -5.33 8.42 -5.28
C ILE A 284 -6.04 8.51 -3.93
N TYR A 285 -7.25 9.04 -3.95
CA TYR A 285 -8.08 9.27 -2.78
C TYR A 285 -9.40 8.50 -2.92
N GLY A 286 -10.04 8.11 -1.83
CA GLY A 286 -11.36 7.51 -1.94
C GLY A 286 -11.84 6.69 -0.76
N GLN A 287 -13.09 6.23 -0.87
CA GLN A 287 -13.64 5.17 -0.02
C GLN A 287 -14.10 4.04 -0.94
N PRO A 288 -13.17 3.29 -1.54
CA PRO A 288 -13.55 2.18 -2.40
C PRO A 288 -14.32 1.12 -1.62
N GLN A 289 -15.36 0.57 -2.27
CA GLN A 289 -16.29 -0.41 -1.71
C GLN A 289 -15.93 -1.84 -2.15
N GLY A 290 -14.65 -2.09 -2.41
CA GLY A 290 -14.13 -3.33 -2.94
C GLY A 290 -12.65 -3.19 -3.27
N THR A 291 -12.06 -4.16 -3.97
CA THR A 291 -10.68 -4.04 -4.45
C THR A 291 -10.59 -2.91 -5.46
N CYS A 292 -10.07 -1.76 -5.02
CA CYS A 292 -9.91 -0.57 -5.83
C CYS A 292 -8.80 -0.76 -6.84
N LEU A 293 -7.62 -1.16 -6.34
CA LEU A 293 -6.40 -1.28 -7.11
C LEU A 293 -5.97 -2.75 -7.13
N SER A 294 -5.97 -3.35 -8.31
CA SER A 294 -5.53 -4.73 -8.52
C SER A 294 -4.35 -4.75 -9.47
N PHE A 295 -3.28 -5.44 -9.07
CA PHE A 295 -2.06 -5.60 -9.86
C PHE A 295 -1.79 -7.07 -10.07
N ASP A 296 -1.79 -7.51 -11.32
CA ASP A 296 -1.51 -8.90 -11.67
C ASP A 296 -0.79 -8.99 -13.02
N HIS A 297 -0.02 -10.05 -13.20
CA HIS A 297 0.78 -10.30 -14.40
C HIS A 297 1.66 -9.10 -14.81
N MET A 298 2.28 -8.42 -13.83
CA MET A 298 3.16 -7.27 -14.07
C MET A 298 4.62 -7.73 -14.18
N HIS A 299 5.23 -7.58 -15.36
CA HIS A 299 6.61 -8.06 -15.65
C HIS A 299 7.70 -7.00 -15.44
N ASP A 300 7.34 -5.74 -15.22
CA ASP A 300 8.28 -4.63 -15.06
C ASP A 300 7.81 -3.68 -13.96
N ILE A 301 8.68 -2.74 -13.59
CA ILE A 301 8.54 -1.89 -12.42
C ILE A 301 7.29 -1.02 -12.56
N SER A 302 6.39 -1.20 -11.61
CA SER A 302 5.20 -0.37 -11.43
C SER A 302 5.34 0.51 -10.20
N THR A 303 4.64 1.64 -10.18
CA THR A 303 4.69 2.61 -9.09
C THR A 303 3.29 2.86 -8.55
N LEU A 304 3.16 2.74 -7.23
CA LEU A 304 1.97 3.12 -6.48
C LEU A 304 2.40 4.10 -5.39
N LYS A 305 1.89 5.34 -5.42
CA LYS A 305 2.30 6.35 -4.45
C LYS A 305 1.15 7.25 -3.99
N ASP A 306 1.23 7.75 -2.76
CA ASP A 306 0.34 8.80 -2.23
C ASP A 306 -1.12 8.35 -2.29
N ILE A 307 -1.42 7.26 -1.59
CA ILE A 307 -2.75 6.65 -1.58
C ILE A 307 -3.42 6.93 -0.24
N GLN A 308 -4.64 7.46 -0.28
CA GLN A 308 -5.41 7.74 0.91
C GLN A 308 -6.83 7.17 0.79
N PHE A 309 -7.03 6.01 1.42
CA PHE A 309 -8.37 5.42 1.56
C PHE A 309 -8.93 5.66 2.95
N TRP A 310 -9.96 6.50 3.02
CA TRP A 310 -10.64 6.93 4.25
C TRP A 310 -12.14 7.03 3.94
N PRO A 311 -13.03 6.99 4.95
CA PRO A 311 -14.46 7.30 4.81
C PRO A 311 -14.84 8.68 4.22
N PHE A 312 -14.55 8.91 2.93
CA PHE A 312 -14.93 10.12 2.19
C PHE A 312 -16.43 10.14 1.88
N TRP A 313 -17.03 8.99 1.59
CA TRP A 313 -18.43 8.88 1.19
C TRP A 313 -19.39 8.66 2.35
N SER A 314 -19.11 7.75 3.28
CA SER A 314 -20.01 7.44 4.39
C SER A 314 -19.25 6.94 5.60
N GLY A 315 -19.52 7.55 6.76
CA GLY A 315 -19.08 7.07 8.07
C GLY A 315 -20.13 6.21 8.79
N ALA A 316 -21.20 5.80 8.10
CA ALA A 316 -22.23 4.95 8.69
C ALA A 316 -21.62 3.60 9.10
N SER A 317 -21.95 3.12 10.31
CA SER A 317 -21.36 1.89 10.86
C SER A 317 -21.59 0.66 9.97
N VAL A 318 -22.72 0.58 9.27
CA VAL A 318 -23.01 -0.54 8.36
C VAL A 318 -22.14 -0.53 7.09
N VAL A 319 -21.70 0.64 6.63
CA VAL A 319 -20.74 0.78 5.52
C VAL A 319 -19.34 0.49 6.02
N ALA A 320 -18.95 1.08 7.16
CA ALA A 320 -17.65 0.80 7.78
C ALA A 320 -17.47 -0.70 8.10
N ALA A 321 -18.53 -1.39 8.56
CA ALA A 321 -18.49 -2.84 8.80
C ALA A 321 -18.27 -3.64 7.51
N PHE A 322 -18.77 -3.14 6.37
CA PHE A 322 -18.49 -3.73 5.07
C PHE A 322 -17.06 -3.42 4.61
N ASP A 323 -16.59 -2.18 4.74
CA ASP A 323 -15.21 -1.78 4.40
C ASP A 323 -14.18 -2.64 5.15
N GLN A 324 -14.47 -3.03 6.39
CA GLN A 324 -13.65 -3.96 7.18
C GLN A 324 -13.53 -5.38 6.60
N THR A 325 -14.27 -5.70 5.53
CA THR A 325 -14.15 -6.96 4.76
C THR A 325 -13.40 -6.79 3.43
N VAL A 326 -13.01 -5.55 3.11
CA VAL A 326 -12.43 -5.19 1.82
C VAL A 326 -10.90 -5.11 1.90
N ASP A 327 -10.23 -5.74 0.95
CA ASP A 327 -8.82 -5.49 0.62
C ASP A 327 -8.77 -4.50 -0.57
N PRO A 328 -8.56 -3.19 -0.32
CA PRO A 328 -8.69 -2.16 -1.34
C PRO A 328 -7.52 -2.15 -2.32
N ILE A 329 -6.35 -2.68 -1.92
CA ILE A 329 -5.14 -2.77 -2.74
C ILE A 329 -4.65 -4.21 -2.70
N VAL A 330 -4.66 -4.89 -3.85
CA VAL A 330 -4.28 -6.29 -3.99
C VAL A 330 -3.19 -6.45 -5.04
N TYR A 331 -2.10 -7.08 -4.65
CA TYR A 331 -1.02 -7.51 -5.52
C TYR A 331 -1.02 -9.03 -5.67
N ALA A 332 -1.04 -9.51 -6.91
CA ALA A 332 -0.84 -10.90 -7.27
C ALA A 332 0.54 -11.06 -7.94
N ARG A 333 0.62 -11.44 -9.22
CA ARG A 333 1.92 -11.52 -9.90
C ARG A 333 2.47 -10.14 -10.22
N SER A 334 3.60 -9.75 -9.62
CA SER A 334 4.28 -8.48 -9.93
C SER A 334 5.79 -8.53 -9.70
N ASP A 335 6.57 -7.98 -10.63
CA ASP A 335 8.04 -7.87 -10.53
C ASP A 335 8.47 -6.49 -10.02
N SER A 336 9.04 -6.48 -8.83
CA SER A 336 9.71 -5.33 -8.21
C SER A 336 8.91 -4.02 -8.21
N PRO A 337 7.62 -4.00 -7.79
CA PRO A 337 6.87 -2.76 -7.69
C PRO A 337 7.46 -1.83 -6.62
N PHE A 338 7.40 -0.52 -6.88
CA PHE A 338 7.66 0.55 -5.92
C PHE A 338 6.34 1.04 -5.34
N ILE A 339 6.19 0.94 -4.03
CA ILE A 339 4.98 1.29 -3.30
C ILE A 339 5.37 2.28 -2.20
N ASP A 340 4.71 3.42 -2.08
CA ASP A 340 5.07 4.41 -1.05
C ASP A 340 3.90 5.29 -0.62
N ASP A 341 3.99 5.87 0.57
CA ASP A 341 3.01 6.80 1.14
C ASP A 341 1.55 6.29 1.08
N ILE A 342 1.33 5.11 1.65
CA ILE A 342 0.01 4.46 1.69
C ILE A 342 -0.68 4.72 3.03
N PHE A 343 -1.89 5.25 2.99
CA PHE A 343 -2.78 5.40 4.12
C PHE A 343 -4.11 4.70 3.87
N THR A 344 -4.56 3.87 4.81
CA THR A 344 -5.90 3.27 4.81
C THR A 344 -6.54 3.32 6.20
N LEU A 345 -7.85 3.56 6.28
CA LEU A 345 -8.63 3.51 7.52
C LEU A 345 -9.76 2.50 7.43
N SER A 346 -9.86 1.63 8.44
CA SER A 346 -11.01 0.73 8.67
C SER A 346 -11.30 -0.26 7.54
N TYR A 347 -10.25 -0.70 6.84
CA TYR A 347 -10.31 -1.78 5.86
C TYR A 347 -9.95 -3.14 6.48
N HIS A 348 -10.16 -4.23 5.74
CA HIS A 348 -9.63 -5.54 6.13
C HIS A 348 -8.09 -5.49 6.11
N SER A 349 -7.50 -5.04 5.02
CA SER A 349 -6.06 -4.81 4.93
C SER A 349 -5.70 -3.47 4.29
N ALA A 350 -4.50 -2.94 4.55
CA ALA A 350 -4.00 -1.80 3.77
C ALA A 350 -3.41 -2.26 2.43
N LEU A 351 -2.55 -3.28 2.47
CA LEU A 351 -2.00 -3.97 1.30
C LEU A 351 -2.16 -5.48 1.48
N ALA A 352 -2.74 -6.13 0.48
CA ALA A 352 -2.83 -7.59 0.42
C ALA A 352 -1.99 -8.18 -0.72
N PHE A 353 -1.30 -9.28 -0.43
CA PHE A 353 -0.52 -10.05 -1.40
C PHE A 353 -1.10 -11.46 -1.54
N THR A 354 -1.39 -11.87 -2.77
CA THR A 354 -2.06 -13.13 -3.14
C THR A 354 -1.24 -13.83 -4.24
N GLN A 355 -1.70 -14.99 -4.69
CA GLN A 355 -1.14 -15.64 -5.88
C GLN A 355 -2.23 -15.82 -6.94
N SER A 356 -1.88 -15.47 -8.18
CA SER A 356 -2.70 -15.78 -9.36
C SER A 356 -2.07 -16.94 -10.14
N ASN A 357 -2.71 -17.33 -11.25
CA ASN A 357 -2.12 -18.30 -12.19
C ASN A 357 -0.82 -17.79 -12.84
N GLU A 358 -0.58 -16.48 -12.80
CA GLU A 358 0.60 -15.83 -13.36
C GLU A 358 1.75 -15.81 -12.34
N GLY A 359 1.47 -16.12 -11.07
CA GLY A 359 2.45 -16.25 -9.99
C GLY A 359 2.21 -15.26 -8.84
N THR A 360 3.30 -14.79 -8.22
CA THR A 360 3.26 -13.94 -7.01
C THR A 360 4.11 -12.67 -7.14
N THR A 361 4.04 -11.80 -6.14
CA THR A 361 4.84 -10.58 -6.08
C THR A 361 6.25 -10.89 -5.58
N THR A 362 7.26 -10.46 -6.32
CA THR A 362 8.67 -10.61 -5.96
C THR A 362 9.39 -9.27 -5.99
N GLY A 363 10.35 -9.06 -5.10
CA GLY A 363 11.20 -7.86 -5.07
C GLY A 363 10.49 -6.54 -4.78
N ALA A 364 9.28 -6.55 -4.20
CA ALA A 364 8.55 -5.31 -3.94
C ALA A 364 9.29 -4.43 -2.91
N GLN A 365 9.40 -3.14 -3.20
CA GLN A 365 9.99 -2.15 -2.30
C GLN A 365 8.90 -1.19 -1.85
N ILE A 366 8.67 -1.17 -0.54
CA ILE A 366 7.61 -0.44 0.12
C ILE A 366 8.25 0.61 1.02
N GLY A 367 8.02 1.89 0.77
CA GLY A 367 8.53 2.98 1.60
C GLY A 367 7.75 3.07 2.91
N SER A 368 6.58 3.71 2.90
CA SER A 368 5.77 3.92 4.10
C SER A 368 4.33 3.45 3.94
N VAL A 369 3.84 2.71 4.96
CA VAL A 369 2.44 2.31 5.08
C VAL A 369 1.93 2.70 6.47
N SER A 370 0.78 3.37 6.51
CA SER A 370 0.04 3.69 7.73
C SER A 370 -1.38 3.13 7.63
N ALA A 371 -1.64 2.07 8.37
CA ALA A 371 -2.92 1.40 8.44
C ALA A 371 -3.60 1.75 9.78
N ASP A 372 -4.77 2.38 9.73
CA ASP A 372 -5.52 2.76 10.92
C ASP A 372 -6.83 1.98 11.01
N ALA A 373 -7.21 1.53 12.20
CA ALA A 373 -8.35 0.66 12.48
C ALA A 373 -8.54 -0.53 11.51
N THR A 374 -7.46 -1.01 10.87
CA THR A 374 -7.49 -2.12 9.90
C THR A 374 -7.37 -3.47 10.61
N LEU A 375 -7.84 -4.55 9.99
CA LEU A 375 -7.51 -5.89 10.52
C LEU A 375 -6.02 -6.16 10.34
N TYR A 376 -5.46 -5.87 9.16
CA TYR A 376 -4.03 -6.03 8.88
C TYR A 376 -3.43 -4.81 8.18
N GLY A 377 -2.25 -4.34 8.59
CA GLY A 377 -1.51 -3.37 7.78
C GLY A 377 -1.04 -4.01 6.48
N ILE A 378 -0.20 -5.05 6.60
CA ILE A 378 0.18 -5.92 5.49
C ILE A 378 -0.44 -7.30 5.71
N TRP A 379 -1.07 -7.85 4.67
CA TRP A 379 -1.56 -9.22 4.67
C TRP A 379 -1.00 -10.02 3.50
N ILE A 380 -0.17 -11.03 3.78
CA ILE A 380 0.16 -12.06 2.81
C ILE A 380 -0.83 -13.22 3.00
N LYS A 381 -1.66 -13.43 1.97
CA LYS A 381 -2.77 -14.38 1.99
C LYS A 381 -2.28 -15.83 1.98
N PRO A 382 -3.07 -16.79 2.50
CA PRO A 382 -2.67 -18.19 2.61
C PRO A 382 -2.45 -18.92 1.28
N ASP A 383 -3.00 -18.41 0.18
CA ASP A 383 -2.77 -18.90 -1.18
C ASP A 383 -1.43 -18.46 -1.76
N ALA A 384 -0.76 -17.46 -1.17
CA ALA A 384 0.46 -16.89 -1.71
C ALA A 384 1.70 -17.76 -1.39
N THR A 385 2.52 -18.02 -2.40
CA THR A 385 3.80 -18.73 -2.25
C THR A 385 4.94 -17.92 -2.84
N GLY A 386 6.01 -17.69 -2.06
CA GLY A 386 7.24 -17.07 -2.56
C GLY A 386 7.21 -15.54 -2.62
N VAL A 387 6.30 -14.88 -1.88
CA VAL A 387 6.22 -13.41 -1.83
C VAL A 387 7.52 -12.84 -1.26
N GLN A 388 8.09 -11.82 -1.91
CA GLN A 388 9.30 -11.13 -1.45
C GLN A 388 9.07 -9.63 -1.30
N LEU A 389 9.25 -9.10 -0.09
CA LEU A 389 9.00 -7.69 0.24
C LEU A 389 10.16 -7.07 1.02
N GLN A 390 10.46 -5.82 0.72
CA GLN A 390 11.28 -4.94 1.55
C GLN A 390 10.45 -3.71 1.93
N ILE A 391 10.19 -3.52 3.22
CA ILE A 391 9.36 -2.43 3.75
C ILE A 391 10.24 -1.53 4.61
N ALA A 392 10.28 -0.22 4.37
CA ALA A 392 11.04 0.70 5.21
C ALA A 392 10.29 1.02 6.50
N ASN A 393 9.02 1.43 6.41
CA ASN A 393 8.19 1.82 7.54
C ASN A 393 6.78 1.21 7.44
N LEU A 394 6.38 0.47 8.48
CA LEU A 394 5.05 -0.07 8.63
C LEU A 394 4.44 0.38 9.96
N ARG A 395 3.36 1.14 9.90
CA ARG A 395 2.55 1.51 11.05
C ARG A 395 1.17 0.89 10.93
N GLY A 396 0.71 0.23 11.99
CA GLY A 396 -0.62 -0.37 12.06
C GLY A 396 -1.33 -0.06 13.37
N SER A 397 -2.64 0.21 13.29
CA SER A 397 -3.50 0.27 14.45
C SER A 397 -4.70 -0.65 14.33
N GLY A 398 -4.92 -1.48 15.37
CA GLY A 398 -6.12 -2.31 15.54
C GLY A 398 -7.23 -1.61 16.33
N GLN A 399 -7.15 -0.29 16.50
CA GLN A 399 -8.10 0.46 17.32
C GLN A 399 -9.54 0.32 16.82
N ALA A 400 -10.50 0.49 17.73
CA ALA A 400 -11.90 0.47 17.38
C ALA A 400 -12.27 1.64 16.47
N PHE A 401 -12.94 1.35 15.36
CA PHE A 401 -13.56 2.40 14.55
C PHE A 401 -14.92 2.79 15.18
N PRO A 402 -15.24 4.11 15.25
CA PRO A 402 -16.50 4.56 15.83
C PRO A 402 -17.72 3.90 15.19
N GLY A 403 -18.53 3.23 16.01
CA GLY A 403 -19.78 2.59 15.59
C GLY A 403 -19.67 1.15 15.10
N THR A 404 -18.49 0.65 14.74
CA THR A 404 -18.27 -0.78 14.38
C THR A 404 -17.50 -1.54 15.44
N GLY A 405 -16.63 -0.86 16.20
CA GLY A 405 -15.78 -1.49 17.22
C GLY A 405 -14.41 -1.89 16.68
N SER A 406 -13.64 -2.61 17.51
CA SER A 406 -12.34 -3.17 17.13
C SER A 406 -12.52 -4.44 16.30
N GLN A 407 -11.62 -4.65 15.35
CA GLN A 407 -11.60 -5.87 14.55
C GLN A 407 -10.85 -6.98 15.31
N PRO A 408 -11.52 -8.09 15.70
CA PRO A 408 -10.88 -9.15 16.45
C PRO A 408 -9.76 -9.82 15.67
N GLY A 409 -8.62 -10.06 16.31
CA GLY A 409 -7.42 -10.63 15.72
C GLY A 409 -6.60 -9.64 14.89
N SER A 410 -6.89 -8.33 15.00
CA SER A 410 -6.15 -7.30 14.28
C SER A 410 -4.66 -7.31 14.64
N GLY A 411 -3.83 -7.00 13.65
CA GLY A 411 -2.37 -6.96 13.74
C GLY A 411 -1.79 -6.02 12.70
N THR A 412 -0.53 -5.63 12.85
CA THR A 412 0.13 -4.73 11.90
C THR A 412 0.68 -5.48 10.69
N TYR A 413 1.23 -6.67 10.92
CA TYR A 413 1.76 -7.55 9.88
C TYR A 413 1.23 -8.97 10.06
N ARG A 414 0.64 -9.52 9.00
CA ARG A 414 0.22 -10.93 8.97
C ARG A 414 0.67 -11.60 7.68
N ASP A 415 1.45 -12.66 7.86
CA ASP A 415 1.86 -13.56 6.80
C ASP A 415 1.26 -14.94 7.02
N SER A 416 0.39 -15.36 6.11
CA SER A 416 -0.18 -16.70 6.09
C SER A 416 0.32 -17.51 4.90
N GLY A 417 1.17 -16.94 4.05
CA GLY A 417 1.70 -17.55 2.85
C GLY A 417 2.87 -18.50 3.13
N THR A 418 3.36 -19.15 2.09
CA THR A 418 4.47 -20.11 2.21
C THR A 418 5.72 -19.61 1.50
N SER A 419 6.89 -19.97 2.03
CA SER A 419 8.20 -19.64 1.43
C SER A 419 8.40 -18.13 1.16
N THR A 420 7.78 -17.26 1.97
CA THR A 420 7.89 -15.81 1.84
C THR A 420 9.20 -15.30 2.45
N GLN A 421 9.69 -14.17 1.94
CA GLN A 421 10.87 -13.49 2.45
C GLN A 421 10.56 -12.01 2.60
N VAL A 422 10.43 -11.56 3.85
CA VAL A 422 10.06 -10.18 4.14
C VAL A 422 11.07 -9.53 5.07
N SER A 423 11.46 -8.31 4.72
CA SER A 423 12.26 -7.44 5.59
C SER A 423 11.50 -6.16 5.89
N ILE A 424 11.46 -5.75 7.16
CA ILE A 424 10.80 -4.52 7.61
C ILE A 424 11.78 -3.66 8.41
N GLY A 425 12.11 -2.46 7.95
CA GLY A 425 13.01 -1.54 8.66
C GLY A 425 12.46 -1.17 10.03
N ASN A 426 11.26 -0.56 10.04
CA ASN A 426 10.58 -0.11 11.24
C ASN A 426 9.14 -0.61 11.26
N ILE A 427 8.73 -1.25 12.35
CA ILE A 427 7.35 -1.64 12.59
C ILE A 427 6.81 -0.99 13.86
N ASP A 428 5.67 -0.33 13.74
CA ASP A 428 5.00 0.39 14.81
C ASP A 428 3.55 -0.09 14.92
N CYS A 429 3.23 -0.75 16.02
CA CYS A 429 1.95 -1.41 16.23
C CYS A 429 1.24 -0.83 17.44
N PHE A 430 -0.02 -0.43 17.25
CA PHE A 430 -0.87 0.10 18.32
C PHE A 430 -2.21 -0.61 18.38
N TYR A 431 -2.68 -0.83 19.60
CA TYR A 431 -4.05 -1.30 19.83
C TYR A 431 -4.41 -2.63 19.12
N ALA A 432 -3.44 -3.49 18.78
CA ALA A 432 -3.74 -4.75 18.10
C ALA A 432 -4.65 -5.65 18.95
N GLY A 433 -5.71 -6.20 18.34
CA GLY A 433 -6.60 -7.17 18.97
C GLY A 433 -5.87 -8.46 19.30
N GLY A 434 -5.03 -8.94 18.37
CA GLY A 434 -4.17 -10.11 18.52
C GLY A 434 -2.68 -9.76 18.57
N SER A 435 -1.87 -10.57 17.87
CA SER A 435 -0.44 -10.33 17.69
C SER A 435 -0.18 -9.16 16.73
N CYS A 436 0.75 -8.29 17.09
CA CYS A 436 1.22 -7.23 16.19
C CYS A 436 1.88 -7.80 14.92
N ILE A 437 2.66 -8.87 15.10
CA ILE A 437 3.41 -9.54 14.04
C ILE A 437 3.03 -11.01 14.04
N SER A 438 2.58 -11.53 12.90
CA SER A 438 2.30 -12.95 12.72
C SER A 438 2.91 -13.50 11.45
N VAL A 439 3.67 -14.60 11.55
CA VAL A 439 4.12 -15.44 10.42
C VAL A 439 3.57 -16.84 10.65
N LEU A 440 2.37 -17.10 10.12
CA LEU A 440 1.62 -18.33 10.36
C LEU A 440 1.92 -19.44 9.36
N GLY A 441 2.34 -19.08 8.14
CA GLY A 441 2.81 -20.05 7.15
C GLY A 441 4.31 -20.36 7.31
N SER A 442 4.97 -20.79 6.24
CA SER A 442 6.41 -21.17 6.25
C SER A 442 7.35 -20.03 5.84
N GLY A 443 6.90 -18.79 6.07
CA GLY A 443 7.62 -17.59 5.72
C GLY A 443 8.77 -17.22 6.67
N SER A 444 9.58 -16.27 6.21
CA SER A 444 10.62 -15.63 7.01
C SER A 444 10.40 -14.13 7.07
N LEU A 445 10.42 -13.58 8.28
CA LEU A 445 10.39 -12.15 8.54
C LEU A 445 11.66 -11.73 9.27
N GLN A 446 12.28 -10.66 8.78
CA GLN A 446 13.31 -9.92 9.48
C GLN A 446 12.81 -8.50 9.75
N PHE A 447 12.95 -7.99 10.96
CA PHE A 447 12.64 -6.59 11.24
C PHE A 447 13.76 -5.86 11.98
N GLY A 448 13.91 -4.56 11.70
CA GLY A 448 14.91 -3.71 12.34
C GLY A 448 14.48 -3.27 13.73
N ASN A 449 13.56 -2.29 13.78
CA ASN A 449 13.00 -1.72 15.00
C ASN A 449 11.54 -2.12 15.15
N GLY A 450 11.13 -2.51 16.37
CA GLY A 450 9.73 -2.79 16.70
C GLY A 450 9.25 -1.97 17.88
N VAL A 451 8.14 -1.25 17.72
CA VAL A 451 7.37 -0.65 18.82
C VAL A 451 6.05 -1.37 18.89
N LEU A 452 5.84 -2.19 19.92
CA LEU A 452 4.66 -3.04 20.06
C LEU A 452 3.87 -2.56 21.28
N TRP A 453 2.86 -1.74 21.00
CA TRP A 453 2.11 -1.02 22.00
C TRP A 453 0.69 -1.58 22.11
N ASN A 454 0.31 -1.97 23.33
CA ASN A 454 -1.03 -2.43 23.66
C ASN A 454 -1.60 -3.51 22.70
N TYR A 455 -0.84 -4.58 22.48
CA TYR A 455 -1.31 -5.79 21.78
C TYR A 455 -2.22 -6.63 22.69
N ASN A 456 -2.84 -7.68 22.12
CA ASN A 456 -3.78 -8.54 22.85
C ASN A 456 -5.00 -7.78 23.41
N ASN A 457 -5.52 -6.78 22.69
CA ASN A 457 -6.72 -6.08 23.15
C ASN A 457 -7.98 -6.94 23.18
N ASP A 458 -8.01 -8.04 22.43
CA ASP A 458 -9.11 -9.01 22.51
C ASP A 458 -9.04 -9.86 23.79
N ASN A 459 -7.99 -9.71 24.59
CA ASN A 459 -7.75 -10.47 25.82
C ASN A 459 -7.82 -11.99 25.59
N ASN A 460 -7.25 -12.46 24.48
CA ASN A 460 -7.27 -13.86 24.06
C ASN A 460 -5.94 -14.59 24.32
N GLY A 461 -4.99 -13.92 24.98
CA GLY A 461 -3.67 -14.46 25.31
C GLY A 461 -2.68 -14.40 24.16
N SER A 462 -2.97 -13.65 23.08
CA SER A 462 -2.08 -13.52 21.93
C SER A 462 -0.73 -12.93 22.35
N ALA A 463 0.35 -13.58 21.93
CA ALA A 463 1.68 -13.00 22.06
C ALA A 463 1.83 -11.76 21.16
N ALA A 464 2.76 -10.86 21.45
CA ALA A 464 3.03 -9.70 20.60
C ALA A 464 3.51 -10.10 19.19
N ILE A 465 4.38 -11.12 19.14
CA ILE A 465 5.01 -11.68 17.95
C ILE A 465 4.71 -13.16 17.93
N ASN A 466 4.19 -13.67 16.82
CA ASN A 466 3.77 -15.06 16.68
C ASN A 466 4.30 -15.68 15.38
N ALA A 467 5.08 -16.75 15.50
CA ALA A 467 5.50 -17.62 14.42
C ALA A 467 4.76 -18.97 14.55
N GLY A 468 4.10 -19.38 13.47
CA GLY A 468 3.54 -20.71 13.29
C GLY A 468 4.65 -21.77 13.18
N ALA A 469 4.26 -23.05 13.06
CA ALA A 469 5.17 -24.19 13.18
C ALA A 469 6.40 -24.19 12.26
N SER A 470 6.33 -23.49 11.14
CA SER A 470 7.43 -23.37 10.17
C SER A 470 7.77 -21.91 9.87
N GLY A 471 7.23 -20.98 10.62
CA GLY A 471 7.51 -19.55 10.48
C GLY A 471 8.81 -19.19 11.16
N PHE A 472 9.54 -18.27 10.55
CA PHE A 472 10.78 -17.71 11.09
C PHE A 472 10.62 -16.21 11.30
N ILE A 473 10.93 -15.71 12.51
CA ILE A 473 10.92 -14.28 12.82
C ILE A 473 12.24 -13.90 13.49
N SER A 474 12.94 -12.92 12.93
CA SER A 474 14.14 -12.32 13.53
C SER A 474 13.99 -10.82 13.71
N GLY A 475 14.60 -10.29 14.77
CA GLY A 475 14.60 -8.86 15.11
C GLY A 475 16.02 -8.37 15.33
N ALA A 476 16.45 -7.36 14.59
CA ALA A 476 17.80 -6.80 14.71
C ALA A 476 18.00 -6.08 16.05
N ASN A 477 16.97 -5.39 16.54
CA ASN A 477 16.95 -4.72 17.83
C ASN A 477 15.85 -5.32 18.74
N PRO A 478 16.01 -5.25 20.08
CA PRO A 478 14.94 -5.63 21.00
C PRO A 478 13.68 -4.77 20.74
N PRO A 479 12.49 -5.38 20.56
CA PRO A 479 11.26 -4.62 20.43
C PRO A 479 10.95 -3.87 21.73
N SER A 480 10.54 -2.61 21.59
CA SER A 480 9.99 -1.81 22.68
C SER A 480 8.57 -2.26 22.96
N ILE A 481 8.32 -2.77 24.16
CA ILE A 481 7.00 -3.21 24.63
C ILE A 481 6.45 -2.16 25.58
N ALA A 482 5.26 -1.63 25.30
CA ALA A 482 4.69 -0.56 26.10
C ALA A 482 3.16 -0.67 26.27
N ASN A 483 2.67 -0.18 27.41
CA ASN A 483 1.26 -0.05 27.79
C ASN A 483 0.38 -1.26 27.43
N VAL A 484 0.84 -2.46 27.79
CA VAL A 484 0.07 -3.69 27.60
C VAL A 484 -1.14 -3.67 28.56
N THR A 485 -2.34 -3.44 28.03
CA THR A 485 -3.58 -3.42 28.84
C THR A 485 -3.95 -4.82 29.33
N HIS A 486 -3.77 -5.85 28.50
CA HIS A 486 -4.03 -7.24 28.86
C HIS A 486 -2.73 -8.06 28.88
N PRO A 487 -2.32 -8.58 30.05
CA PRO A 487 -1.06 -9.31 30.18
C PRO A 487 -0.96 -10.46 29.17
N ALA A 488 0.08 -10.42 28.33
CA ALA A 488 0.39 -11.47 27.38
C ALA A 488 1.91 -11.48 27.10
N PRO A 489 2.48 -12.63 26.73
CA PRO A 489 3.92 -12.73 26.51
C PRO A 489 4.32 -12.02 25.20
N VAL A 490 5.61 -11.69 25.05
CA VAL A 490 6.11 -11.10 23.78
C VAL A 490 6.10 -12.13 22.66
N ILE A 491 6.44 -13.39 22.99
CA ILE A 491 6.35 -14.55 22.10
C ILE A 491 5.59 -15.69 22.81
N PRO A 492 5.01 -16.67 22.10
CA PRO A 492 4.30 -17.78 22.73
C PRO A 492 5.17 -18.58 23.71
N THR A 493 4.61 -18.95 24.87
CA THR A 493 5.30 -19.74 25.90
C THR A 493 5.37 -21.24 25.58
N THR A 494 4.50 -21.70 24.71
CA THR A 494 4.53 -23.04 24.11
C THR A 494 4.75 -22.82 22.62
N SER A 495 5.99 -22.95 22.15
CA SER A 495 6.28 -22.78 20.74
C SER A 495 5.44 -23.78 19.96
N ALA A 496 4.57 -23.31 19.07
CA ALA A 496 3.86 -24.15 18.11
C ALA A 496 4.81 -24.74 17.04
N GLY A 497 6.13 -24.73 17.28
CA GLY A 497 7.20 -25.07 16.34
C GLY A 497 7.89 -23.87 15.68
N GLY A 498 7.37 -22.65 15.83
CA GLY A 498 7.96 -21.46 15.21
C GLY A 498 9.33 -21.07 15.75
N ILE A 499 10.14 -20.44 14.89
CA ILE A 499 11.51 -20.02 15.17
C ILE A 499 11.56 -18.52 15.44
N TYR A 500 12.22 -18.13 16.54
CA TYR A 500 12.35 -16.73 16.98
C TYR A 500 13.82 -16.38 17.25
N GLU A 501 14.35 -15.39 16.54
CA GLU A 501 15.68 -14.80 16.78
C GLU A 501 15.53 -13.32 17.17
N LEU A 502 15.01 -13.09 18.38
CA LEU A 502 14.76 -11.74 18.89
C LEU A 502 15.87 -11.34 19.87
N ARG A 503 16.68 -10.34 19.49
CA ARG A 503 17.74 -9.84 20.38
C ARG A 503 17.17 -9.27 21.68
N GLY A 504 17.77 -9.63 22.80
CA GLY A 504 17.51 -9.03 24.12
C GLY A 504 16.12 -9.27 24.71
N VAL A 505 15.23 -10.02 24.03
CA VAL A 505 13.93 -10.40 24.59
C VAL A 505 14.12 -11.55 25.54
N ARG A 506 14.02 -11.28 26.84
CA ARG A 506 14.09 -12.30 27.88
C ARG A 506 12.82 -13.16 27.87
N GLN A 507 13.02 -14.45 27.67
CA GLN A 507 12.01 -15.50 27.66
C GLN A 507 12.16 -16.34 28.94
N TYR A 508 11.07 -16.94 29.40
CA TYR A 508 11.06 -17.75 30.61
C TYR A 508 10.85 -19.23 30.27
N TRP A 509 11.49 -20.11 31.03
CA TRP A 509 11.29 -21.55 30.95
C TRP A 509 11.28 -22.15 32.36
N THR A 510 10.77 -23.38 32.48
CA THR A 510 10.64 -24.06 33.78
C THR A 510 11.69 -25.17 33.88
N PRO A 511 12.86 -24.92 34.48
CA PRO A 511 13.90 -25.93 34.61
C PRO A 511 13.48 -27.05 35.57
N GLY A 512 13.76 -28.29 35.18
CA GLY A 512 13.65 -29.45 36.05
C GLY A 512 14.98 -30.17 36.17
N VAL A 513 15.12 -30.99 37.22
CA VAL A 513 16.26 -31.87 37.45
C VAL A 513 15.80 -33.31 37.20
N VAL A 514 16.54 -34.02 36.36
CA VAL A 514 16.26 -35.43 35.99
C VAL A 514 17.52 -36.28 35.97
N GLY A 515 17.36 -37.59 36.15
CA GLY A 515 18.41 -38.57 35.98
C GLY A 515 18.44 -39.17 34.58
N SER A 516 19.62 -39.55 34.11
CA SER A 516 19.83 -40.17 32.80
C SER A 516 19.27 -41.59 32.69
N GLY A 517 19.15 -42.30 33.82
CA GLY A 517 18.56 -43.64 33.89
C GLY A 517 17.07 -43.56 34.19
N GLU A 518 16.74 -42.96 35.34
CA GLU A 518 15.38 -42.69 35.77
C GLU A 518 15.22 -41.19 36.06
N SER A 519 14.17 -40.58 35.50
CA SER A 519 13.88 -39.15 35.66
C SER A 519 13.60 -38.73 37.11
N GLY A 520 13.25 -39.70 37.97
CA GLY A 520 12.93 -39.48 39.38
C GLY A 520 11.75 -38.55 39.63
N THR A 521 11.57 -38.18 40.90
CA THR A 521 10.62 -37.16 41.36
C THR A 521 11.36 -36.18 42.23
N VAL A 522 11.25 -34.89 41.89
CA VAL A 522 11.83 -33.79 42.66
C VAL A 522 10.70 -32.84 43.05
N THR A 523 10.59 -32.50 44.32
CA THR A 523 9.70 -31.43 44.79
C THR A 523 10.48 -30.12 44.78
N TYR A 524 9.91 -29.10 44.15
CA TYR A 524 10.55 -27.79 43.98
C TYR A 524 9.86 -26.75 44.88
N SER A 525 10.64 -25.95 45.60
CA SER A 525 10.15 -24.72 46.23
C SER A 525 10.21 -23.54 45.25
N SER A 526 11.15 -23.56 44.29
CA SER A 526 11.25 -22.60 43.20
C SER A 526 11.99 -23.20 42.00
N ARG A 527 11.59 -22.82 40.80
CA ARG A 527 12.28 -23.16 39.55
C ARG A 527 12.01 -22.08 38.51
N VAL A 528 13.04 -21.33 38.15
CA VAL A 528 12.93 -20.22 37.20
C VAL A 528 14.11 -20.31 36.25
N GLY A 529 13.80 -20.44 34.97
CA GLY A 529 14.75 -20.34 33.88
C GLY A 529 14.45 -19.10 33.06
N THR A 530 15.49 -18.42 32.58
CA THR A 530 15.35 -17.39 31.57
C THR A 530 16.34 -17.61 30.44
N PHE A 531 16.02 -17.15 29.23
CA PHE A 531 16.93 -17.15 28.11
C PHE A 531 16.66 -15.97 27.19
N TRP A 532 17.65 -15.58 26.40
CA TRP A 532 17.51 -14.58 25.35
C TRP A 532 18.55 -14.81 24.28
N TYR A 533 18.26 -14.34 23.07
CA TYR A 533 19.20 -14.33 21.97
C TYR A 533 19.96 -12.99 21.93
N ASP A 534 21.22 -13.02 21.51
CA ASP A 534 22.01 -11.86 21.13
C ASP A 534 22.76 -12.17 19.83
N GLY A 535 22.09 -11.91 18.71
CA GLY A 535 22.54 -12.35 17.40
C GLY A 535 22.58 -13.88 17.33
N SER A 536 23.74 -14.42 16.99
CA SER A 536 23.97 -15.86 16.87
C SER A 536 24.29 -16.55 18.19
N GLN A 537 24.11 -15.88 19.34
CA GLN A 537 24.34 -16.47 20.66
C GLN A 537 23.02 -16.57 21.43
N VAL A 538 22.83 -17.67 22.16
CA VAL A 538 21.79 -17.80 23.17
C VAL A 538 22.44 -17.76 24.55
N THR A 539 21.91 -16.92 25.43
CA THR A 539 22.25 -16.94 26.85
C THR A 539 21.10 -17.49 27.64
N ILE A 540 21.37 -18.49 28.47
CA ILE A 540 20.42 -19.07 29.41
C ILE A 540 20.87 -18.80 30.84
N THR A 541 19.92 -18.59 31.74
CA THR A 541 20.12 -18.53 33.19
C THR A 541 19.10 -19.43 33.84
N PHE A 542 19.45 -20.11 34.93
CA PHE A 542 18.51 -20.91 35.69
C PHE A 542 18.74 -20.78 37.18
N TYR A 543 17.67 -20.95 37.95
CA TYR A 543 17.67 -21.10 39.38
C TYR A 543 16.66 -22.20 39.76
N ILE A 544 17.12 -23.21 40.48
CA ILE A 544 16.36 -24.38 40.89
C ILE A 544 16.58 -24.56 42.39
N ASN A 545 15.49 -24.66 43.14
CA ASN A 545 15.50 -24.96 44.56
C ASN A 545 14.61 -26.19 44.81
N GLY A 546 15.25 -27.34 44.99
CA GLY A 546 14.60 -28.61 45.30
C GLY A 546 14.55 -28.85 46.81
N THR A 547 13.43 -29.35 47.32
CA THR A 547 13.25 -29.66 48.75
C THR A 547 13.38 -31.15 49.06
N THR A 548 13.07 -32.01 48.08
CA THR A 548 13.23 -33.46 48.15
C THR A 548 13.47 -34.01 46.76
N SER A 549 14.22 -35.11 46.66
CA SER A 549 14.43 -35.85 45.41
C SER A 549 14.49 -37.35 45.68
N SER A 550 13.78 -38.14 44.88
CA SER A 550 13.74 -39.61 44.99
C SER A 550 13.68 -40.27 43.62
N GLY A 551 14.27 -41.46 43.47
CA GLY A 551 14.21 -42.24 42.21
C GLY A 551 15.00 -41.64 41.04
N LEU A 552 15.88 -40.67 41.30
CA LEU A 552 16.85 -40.22 40.30
C LEU A 552 17.97 -41.27 40.19
N SER A 553 18.34 -41.67 38.97
CA SER A 553 19.48 -42.58 38.74
C SER A 553 20.32 -42.17 37.52
N GLY A 554 21.58 -42.59 37.49
CA GLY A 554 22.53 -42.24 36.43
C GLY A 554 23.12 -40.83 36.59
N SER A 555 23.37 -40.16 35.47
CA SER A 555 23.91 -38.79 35.40
C SER A 555 22.82 -37.74 35.61
N LEU A 556 23.17 -36.60 36.20
CA LEU A 556 22.25 -35.52 36.51
C LEU A 556 22.13 -34.54 35.35
N PHE A 557 20.89 -34.21 34.97
CA PHE A 557 20.58 -33.23 33.94
C PHE A 557 19.65 -32.14 34.47
N ILE A 558 19.77 -30.94 33.89
CA ILE A 558 18.71 -29.93 33.93
C ILE A 558 17.92 -30.02 32.62
N ASN A 559 16.66 -30.45 32.68
CA ASN A 559 15.80 -30.60 31.52
C ASN A 559 14.82 -29.42 31.36
N GLY A 560 14.22 -29.34 30.19
CA GLY A 560 13.18 -28.36 29.87
C GLY A 560 13.68 -27.17 29.06
N LEU A 561 14.88 -27.24 28.47
CA LEU A 561 15.30 -26.19 27.54
C LEU A 561 14.29 -26.12 26.39
N PRO A 562 13.90 -24.90 25.97
CA PRO A 562 12.87 -24.71 24.95
C PRO A 562 13.37 -24.94 23.52
N PHE A 563 14.63 -25.32 23.36
CA PHE A 563 15.28 -25.58 22.08
C PHE A 563 16.27 -26.75 22.24
N THR A 564 16.52 -27.43 21.12
CA THR A 564 17.59 -28.42 20.99
C THR A 564 18.85 -27.69 20.54
N ASP A 565 19.98 -28.01 21.12
CA ASP A 565 21.27 -27.52 20.66
C ASP A 565 21.65 -28.23 19.33
N ASN A 566 21.81 -27.52 18.20
CA ASN A 566 22.34 -28.12 16.95
C ASN A 566 23.82 -27.78 16.71
N GLU A 567 24.60 -27.51 17.76
CA GLU A 567 26.05 -27.34 17.59
C GLU A 567 26.69 -28.54 16.86
N LEU A 568 27.72 -28.28 16.04
CA LEU A 568 28.49 -29.33 15.36
C LEU A 568 29.04 -30.32 16.40
N PRO A 569 29.25 -31.60 16.04
CA PRO A 569 29.99 -32.52 16.89
C PRO A 569 31.31 -31.84 17.32
N ASP A 570 31.53 -31.72 18.64
CA ASP A 570 32.69 -31.06 19.29
C ASP A 570 32.55 -29.56 19.63
N GLN A 571 31.43 -28.92 19.31
CA GLN A 571 31.06 -27.65 19.94
C GLN A 571 30.15 -27.96 21.13
N HIS A 572 30.63 -27.62 22.33
CA HIS A 572 29.91 -27.83 23.58
C HIS A 572 29.79 -26.50 24.31
N ALA A 573 28.56 -26.12 24.61
CA ALA A 573 28.27 -25.00 25.47
C ALA A 573 28.63 -25.34 26.92
N PHE A 574 29.51 -24.55 27.54
CA PHE A 574 29.77 -24.68 28.97
C PHE A 574 28.90 -23.71 29.78
N CYS A 575 28.32 -24.24 30.85
CA CYS A 575 27.57 -23.47 31.83
C CYS A 575 28.42 -23.22 33.07
N THR A 576 28.37 -21.99 33.56
CA THR A 576 28.93 -21.62 34.87
C THR A 576 27.86 -21.81 35.95
N ILE A 577 28.18 -22.56 37.00
CA ILE A 577 27.34 -22.68 38.19
C ILE A 577 27.74 -21.59 39.19
N SER A 578 26.86 -20.62 39.39
CA SER A 578 27.10 -19.45 40.24
C SER A 578 26.51 -19.60 41.65
N SER A 579 25.58 -20.54 41.85
CA SER A 579 24.98 -20.82 43.15
C SER A 579 24.82 -22.33 43.33
N MET A 580 25.38 -22.86 44.41
CA MET A 580 25.27 -24.28 44.76
C MET A 580 25.11 -24.42 46.28
N ALA A 581 24.05 -25.07 46.74
CA ALA A 581 23.85 -25.42 48.16
C ALA A 581 23.20 -26.80 48.29
N GLY A 582 23.50 -27.53 49.35
CA GLY A 582 22.95 -28.87 49.58
C GLY A 582 23.43 -29.94 48.57
N ILE A 583 24.49 -29.65 47.82
CA ILE A 583 25.08 -30.54 46.82
C ILE A 583 26.43 -31.04 47.34
N THR A 584 26.62 -32.36 47.28
CA THR A 584 27.87 -33.01 47.67
C THR A 584 28.50 -33.68 46.46
N LEU A 585 29.62 -33.14 45.98
CA LEU A 585 30.34 -33.72 44.85
C LEU A 585 31.01 -35.04 45.23
N SER A 586 31.33 -35.86 44.23
CA SER A 586 32.05 -37.12 44.47
C SER A 586 33.45 -36.85 45.06
N PRO A 587 34.05 -37.82 45.78
CA PRO A 587 35.39 -37.66 46.31
C PRO A 587 36.39 -37.23 45.22
N SER A 588 37.27 -36.29 45.54
CA SER A 588 38.28 -35.69 44.63
C SER A 588 37.75 -34.69 43.60
N PHE A 589 36.45 -34.37 43.59
CA PHE A 589 35.86 -33.34 42.74
C PHE A 589 35.49 -32.10 43.57
N ASN A 590 35.76 -30.90 43.04
CA ASN A 590 35.51 -29.64 43.74
C ASN A 590 34.90 -28.54 42.85
N ILE A 591 34.61 -28.84 41.59
CA ILE A 591 33.98 -27.94 40.64
C ILE A 591 32.76 -28.65 40.06
N LEU A 592 31.63 -27.94 39.99
CA LEU A 592 30.44 -28.35 39.26
C LEU A 592 30.23 -27.37 38.10
N SER A 593 30.05 -27.92 36.89
CA SER A 593 29.75 -27.16 35.69
C SER A 593 28.55 -27.79 34.98
N GLY A 594 27.99 -27.09 33.99
CA GLY A 594 27.04 -27.68 33.04
C GLY A 594 27.62 -27.75 31.64
N VAL A 595 27.12 -28.68 30.84
CA VAL A 595 27.43 -28.84 29.42
C VAL A 595 26.11 -28.99 28.68
N VAL A 596 25.84 -28.14 27.69
CA VAL A 596 24.78 -28.42 26.71
C VAL A 596 25.43 -29.21 25.59
N ALA A 597 24.89 -30.39 25.30
CA ALA A 597 25.42 -31.26 24.27
C ALA A 597 24.52 -31.23 23.04
N SER A 598 25.15 -31.28 21.86
CA SER A 598 24.49 -31.33 20.58
C SER A 598 23.41 -32.42 20.51
N GLY A 599 22.27 -32.05 19.92
CA GLY A 599 21.08 -32.88 19.77
C GLY A 599 20.22 -33.01 21.04
N LEU A 600 20.58 -32.33 22.13
CA LEU A 600 19.84 -32.39 23.39
C LEU A 600 19.20 -31.05 23.77
N ASN A 601 18.05 -31.13 24.44
CA ASN A 601 17.33 -30.00 25.06
C ASN A 601 17.50 -29.99 26.60
N GLN A 602 18.70 -30.38 27.05
CA GLN A 602 19.05 -30.50 28.47
C GLN A 602 20.50 -30.13 28.72
N ILE A 603 20.78 -29.70 29.95
CA ILE A 603 22.12 -29.37 30.43
C ILE A 603 22.64 -30.56 31.24
N LEU A 604 23.68 -31.25 30.76
CA LEU A 604 24.39 -32.26 31.52
C LEU A 604 25.21 -31.59 32.61
N LEU A 605 25.00 -31.96 33.88
CA LEU A 605 25.88 -31.52 34.94
C LEU A 605 27.13 -32.40 34.97
N VAL A 606 28.30 -31.77 35.05
CA VAL A 606 29.60 -32.43 35.11
C VAL A 606 30.37 -31.94 36.33
N GLN A 607 31.19 -32.82 36.90
CA GLN A 607 32.07 -32.49 38.01
C GLN A 607 33.53 -32.64 37.58
N SER A 608 34.39 -31.74 38.05
CA SER A 608 35.84 -31.77 37.81
C SER A 608 36.63 -31.48 39.10
N GLY A 609 37.91 -31.85 39.08
CA GLY A 609 38.81 -31.73 40.23
C GLY A 609 40.27 -31.79 39.82
N SER A 610 41.18 -31.36 40.70
CA SER A 610 42.62 -31.34 40.41
C SER A 610 43.15 -32.74 40.09
N GLY A 611 43.66 -32.92 38.86
CA GLY A 611 44.17 -34.21 38.39
C GLY A 611 43.09 -35.26 38.09
N GLN A 612 41.81 -34.87 38.07
CA GLN A 612 40.69 -35.74 37.71
C GLN A 612 40.16 -35.37 36.32
N ALA A 613 39.74 -36.37 35.54
CA ALA A 613 39.01 -36.12 34.30
C ALA A 613 37.62 -35.55 34.63
N THR A 614 37.11 -34.65 33.77
CA THR A 614 35.72 -34.19 33.87
C THR A 614 34.79 -35.38 33.60
N ILE A 615 33.89 -35.66 34.53
CA ILE A 615 32.91 -36.76 34.41
C ILE A 615 31.48 -36.24 34.65
N PRO A 616 30.46 -36.91 34.10
CA PRO A 616 29.07 -36.66 34.47
C PRO A 616 28.86 -36.69 35.98
N ALA A 617 28.16 -35.69 36.50
CA ALA A 617 27.80 -35.64 37.91
C ALA A 617 26.72 -36.69 38.19
N PRO A 618 26.93 -37.63 39.13
CA PRO A 618 25.93 -38.65 39.42
C PRO A 618 24.73 -38.03 40.13
N THR A 619 23.53 -38.56 39.92
CA THR A 619 22.31 -38.13 40.61
C THR A 619 22.40 -38.15 42.15
N THR A 620 23.34 -38.93 42.70
CA THR A 620 23.65 -38.94 44.13
C THR A 620 24.14 -37.61 44.69
N ILE A 621 24.61 -36.67 43.86
CA ILE A 621 25.04 -35.35 44.34
C ILE A 621 23.88 -34.48 44.86
N VAL A 622 22.63 -34.77 44.42
CA VAL A 622 21.41 -34.10 44.89
C VAL A 622 20.57 -34.99 45.82
N THR A 623 20.69 -36.32 45.74
CA THR A 623 19.95 -37.24 46.62
C THR A 623 20.71 -37.64 47.89
N GLY A 624 22.03 -37.48 47.94
CA GLY A 624 22.89 -37.89 49.06
C GLY A 624 23.04 -36.86 50.20
N GLY A 625 22.45 -35.68 50.08
CA GLY A 625 22.51 -34.57 51.05
C GLY A 625 21.30 -34.45 51.98
N SER A 626 21.11 -33.27 52.57
CA SER A 626 20.06 -32.90 53.55
C SER A 626 18.62 -32.87 52.99
N GLY A 627 18.33 -33.56 51.89
CA GLY A 627 17.04 -33.56 51.19
C GLY A 627 16.81 -32.34 50.28
N SER A 628 17.31 -31.16 50.65
CA SER A 628 17.17 -29.92 49.87
C SER A 628 18.44 -29.51 49.14
N PHE A 629 18.31 -28.96 47.92
CA PHE A 629 19.43 -28.42 47.14
C PHE A 629 19.07 -27.13 46.40
N VAL A 630 20.08 -26.33 46.10
CA VAL A 630 19.99 -25.13 45.26
C VAL A 630 21.01 -25.22 44.13
N LEU A 631 20.56 -24.96 42.91
CA LEU A 631 21.37 -24.85 41.69
C LEU A 631 21.03 -23.55 40.98
N GLY A 632 22.02 -22.70 40.75
CA GLY A 632 21.89 -21.52 39.91
C GLY A 632 23.09 -21.38 38.99
N GLY A 633 22.85 -21.00 37.74
CA GLY A 633 23.91 -20.89 36.75
C GLY A 633 23.47 -20.21 35.46
N SER A 634 24.43 -20.07 34.56
CA SER A 634 24.20 -19.50 33.22
C SER A 634 25.09 -20.17 32.18
N CYS A 635 24.61 -20.21 30.94
CA CYS A 635 25.37 -20.71 29.78
C CYS A 635 25.19 -19.74 28.63
N THR A 636 26.24 -19.51 27.85
CA THR A 636 26.18 -18.75 26.61
C THR A 636 26.84 -19.57 25.53
N PHE A 637 26.15 -19.77 24.41
CA PHE A 637 26.61 -20.62 23.32
C PHE A 637 26.01 -20.19 21.99
N ALA A 638 26.51 -20.75 20.89
CA ALA A 638 25.97 -20.44 19.59
C ALA A 638 24.51 -20.91 19.55
N SER A 639 23.60 -20.10 19.03
CA SER A 639 22.29 -20.62 18.64
C SER A 639 22.53 -21.54 17.45
N GLY A 640 22.77 -22.83 17.73
CA GLY A 640 22.88 -23.85 16.70
C GLY A 640 21.50 -24.09 16.10
N GLN A 641 21.02 -23.20 15.25
CA GLN A 641 19.81 -23.42 14.46
C GLN A 641 20.16 -23.83 13.05
#